data_AF-A0A3M2SVR5-F1
#
_entry.id   AF-A0A3M2SVR5-F1
#
_cell.length_a   1.000
_cell.length_b   1.000
_cell.length_c   1.000
_cell.angle_alpha   90.00
_cell.angle_beta   90.00
_cell.angle_gamma   90.00
#
_symmetry.space_group_name_H-M   'P 1'
#
loop_
_entity.id
_entity.type
_entity.pdbx_description
1 polymer ?
#
loop_
_entity_poly.entity_id
_entity_poly.type
_entity_poly.pdbx_seq_one_letter_code
_entity_poly.pdbx_strand_id
1 'polypeptide(L)'
;MSLDIARHKAGPASAASSALRAPSASTDSRPGSRSASSSGERSRAGPYGVEGYSWSNGALVNPNIDATSKYKAITKHLHGKLVVNRWFPERPNDYSQRFGLLVRKSEGFYDCEPKAVSQTLLQAACKINAAVAFTMSTETIDIVLDTLLPHQAELRLSNGHLLQVIPSLSDLATSPVSNVKIFQYAALIQQERILLLWHDSAAEILNNASLMEERLMSLVCGTLGPVPLTPTTSTIASPAASTVHLNKNPEFFQPAHEVGSGADEESLEPVDSLDRPVSLTSAVYVGAAAGVIVFLLAGVGVSKLVYEVLVDGNYTRLLLLLTMPAFLFLSIFFMIVVFGNLFQALGPTKMIATNTRFHSALRPDLRMAFLSGFSPPHVTIQMPTYNESLDAVIIPTLTSLKAAISDYESHGGSANIFINDDGFAYLTEDQQGERRRFYYDNSISWVARPKHKSELGYIRKGKFKKASNMNFALSTSARVERRMLESLSETVEKPGLVDPADEEYHYEKALSEHLHANRESHAGGDIRIGEFILLVDSDTRVPADCLLYSAAEMFLSPEVAILQHSTGVMQISWDYFENGITFFTNLIYTAIRFAVGSGETAPFVGHNAFLRWKAIQSIGNSRDDYTAFWSESHVSEDFMVALRLQIDGSIVRLASYHGDGFKEGVSLTIYDELARWEKYCTLSTYAAIRLPMLTC
;
A
#
# COMPACT_ATOMS: atom_id res chain seq x y z
N MET A 1 -17.98 -64.32 40.15
CA MET A 1 -19.42 -64.03 39.96
C MET A 1 -19.47 -62.98 38.86
N SER A 2 -19.89 -63.27 37.63
CA SER A 2 -21.22 -63.77 37.20
C SER A 2 -22.26 -62.62 37.22
N LEU A 3 -23.03 -62.35 36.17
CA LEU A 3 -23.25 -63.13 34.93
C LEU A 3 -23.75 -62.23 33.78
N ASP A 4 -23.44 -62.59 32.54
CA ASP A 4 -24.10 -62.05 31.34
C ASP A 4 -25.58 -62.44 31.26
N ILE A 5 -26.41 -61.60 30.63
CA ILE A 5 -27.61 -62.04 29.92
C ILE A 5 -27.71 -61.34 28.57
N ALA A 6 -27.52 -62.10 27.49
CA ALA A 6 -27.91 -61.73 26.13
C ALA A 6 -29.19 -62.48 25.71
N ARG A 7 -30.01 -61.88 24.84
CA ARG A 7 -31.03 -62.59 24.06
C ARG A 7 -31.08 -62.10 22.61
N HIS A 8 -31.58 -62.96 21.73
CA HIS A 8 -31.26 -63.00 20.30
C HIS A 8 -32.39 -63.74 19.55
N LYS A 9 -32.45 -63.64 18.21
CA LYS A 9 -33.36 -64.36 17.27
C LYS A 9 -34.85 -63.92 17.30
N ALA A 10 -35.63 -64.00 16.21
CA ALA A 10 -35.37 -64.33 14.79
C ALA A 10 -36.46 -63.73 13.84
N GLY A 11 -36.25 -63.84 12.51
CA GLY A 11 -37.31 -63.70 11.48
C GLY A 11 -38.19 -64.97 11.35
N PRO A 12 -38.93 -65.22 10.24
CA PRO A 12 -38.40 -65.16 8.85
C PRO A 12 -39.38 -64.76 7.71
N ALA A 13 -38.86 -64.73 6.46
CA ALA A 13 -39.55 -64.98 5.16
C ALA A 13 -40.75 -64.09 4.71
N SER A 14 -41.02 -63.82 3.42
CA SER A 14 -40.36 -63.95 2.09
C SER A 14 -41.23 -63.17 1.05
N ALA A 15 -41.07 -63.14 -0.29
CA ALA A 15 -40.21 -63.78 -1.31
C ALA A 15 -40.19 -62.95 -2.63
N ALA A 16 -39.33 -63.32 -3.59
CA ALA A 16 -39.42 -63.08 -5.05
C ALA A 16 -39.37 -61.63 -5.62
N SER A 17 -38.76 -61.33 -6.78
CA SER A 17 -37.81 -62.12 -7.60
C SER A 17 -37.10 -61.27 -8.69
N SER A 18 -35.88 -61.68 -9.07
CA SER A 18 -35.25 -61.57 -10.41
C SER A 18 -34.92 -60.18 -11.03
N ALA A 19 -33.80 -60.00 -11.76
CA ALA A 19 -32.62 -60.86 -11.98
C ALA A 19 -31.48 -60.15 -12.78
N LEU A 20 -30.22 -60.57 -12.52
CA LEU A 20 -29.06 -60.62 -13.46
C LEU A 20 -28.49 -59.29 -14.02
N ARG A 21 -27.17 -59.11 -14.30
CA ARG A 21 -25.98 -59.99 -14.17
C ARG A 21 -24.69 -59.14 -13.98
N ALA A 22 -23.65 -59.73 -13.37
CA ALA A 22 -22.27 -59.20 -13.28
C ALA A 22 -21.34 -60.01 -14.26
N PRO A 23 -19.97 -60.09 -14.20
CA PRO A 23 -19.04 -59.74 -13.10
C PRO A 23 -17.57 -59.26 -13.41
N SER A 24 -16.87 -58.88 -12.32
CA SER A 24 -15.45 -59.18 -11.98
C SER A 24 -14.25 -58.53 -12.72
N ALA A 25 -13.08 -58.64 -12.09
CA ALA A 25 -11.79 -57.99 -12.42
C ALA A 25 -10.59 -58.97 -12.23
N SER A 26 -9.35 -58.47 -12.42
CA SER A 26 -8.03 -59.12 -12.17
C SER A 26 -7.62 -60.21 -13.20
N THR A 27 -6.35 -60.60 -13.41
CA THR A 27 -5.04 -60.32 -12.76
C THR A 27 -3.86 -60.14 -13.76
N ASP A 28 -2.75 -59.57 -13.26
CA ASP A 28 -1.33 -59.94 -13.51
C ASP A 28 -0.50 -59.69 -14.79
N SER A 29 0.83 -59.64 -14.53
CA SER A 29 2.00 -59.90 -15.39
C SER A 29 2.70 -58.75 -16.18
N ARG A 30 4.03 -58.71 -15.97
CA ARG A 30 5.13 -58.15 -16.80
C ARG A 30 6.04 -59.35 -17.23
N PRO A 31 7.08 -59.21 -18.07
CA PRO A 31 7.49 -58.10 -18.95
C PRO A 31 7.58 -58.50 -20.45
N GLY A 32 7.77 -57.52 -21.35
CA GLY A 32 8.02 -57.77 -22.78
C GLY A 32 8.80 -56.63 -23.46
N SER A 33 9.71 -56.95 -24.38
CA SER A 33 10.74 -56.03 -24.88
C SER A 33 10.55 -55.56 -26.33
N ARG A 34 11.26 -54.46 -26.68
CA ARG A 34 11.73 -54.02 -28.02
C ARG A 34 10.87 -53.12 -28.94
N SER A 35 11.57 -52.07 -29.39
CA SER A 35 11.63 -51.46 -30.74
C SER A 35 10.39 -50.82 -31.40
N ALA A 36 10.35 -49.48 -31.29
CA ALA A 36 10.55 -48.51 -32.39
C ALA A 36 9.62 -48.47 -33.63
N SER A 37 9.35 -47.22 -34.06
CA SER A 37 8.80 -46.79 -35.37
C SER A 37 7.36 -47.21 -35.70
N SER A 38 6.61 -46.51 -36.57
CA SER A 38 6.61 -45.09 -36.97
C SER A 38 5.36 -44.84 -37.83
N SER A 39 4.75 -43.65 -37.74
CA SER A 39 3.47 -43.27 -38.39
C SER A 39 2.24 -44.11 -37.95
N GLY A 40 1.02 -43.58 -37.95
CA GLY A 40 0.61 -42.18 -38.12
C GLY A 40 -0.59 -42.03 -39.05
N GLU A 41 -1.78 -41.84 -38.48
CA GLU A 41 -2.94 -41.42 -39.27
C GLU A 41 -3.90 -40.53 -38.46
N ARG A 42 -4.80 -39.85 -39.16
CA ARG A 42 -5.65 -38.76 -38.62
C ARG A 42 -6.99 -39.28 -38.12
N SER A 43 -7.58 -38.57 -37.16
CA SER A 43 -9.04 -38.56 -36.97
C SER A 43 -9.51 -37.17 -36.54
N ARG A 44 -10.70 -36.78 -37.02
CA ARG A 44 -11.26 -35.42 -36.85
C ARG A 44 -12.16 -35.36 -35.61
N ALA A 45 -12.02 -34.28 -34.84
CA ALA A 45 -13.10 -33.72 -34.04
C ALA A 45 -13.03 -32.19 -34.13
N GLY A 46 -14.19 -31.53 -34.12
CA GLY A 46 -14.33 -30.07 -34.23
C GLY A 46 -15.10 -29.48 -33.04
N PRO A 47 -15.52 -28.20 -33.11
CA PRO A 47 -14.65 -27.20 -32.52
C PRO A 47 -15.42 -26.17 -31.67
N TYR A 48 -15.27 -26.24 -30.35
CA TYR A 48 -15.65 -25.14 -29.44
C TYR A 48 -14.64 -25.04 -28.29
N GLY A 49 -13.81 -24.00 -28.36
CA GLY A 49 -12.88 -23.59 -27.31
C GLY A 49 -12.52 -22.14 -27.57
N VAL A 50 -12.80 -21.26 -26.61
CA VAL A 50 -12.55 -19.81 -26.75
C VAL A 50 -11.10 -19.55 -26.35
N GLU A 51 -10.27 -19.19 -27.33
CA GLU A 51 -8.91 -18.72 -27.06
C GLU A 51 -8.96 -17.34 -26.38
N GLY A 52 -8.80 -17.32 -25.05
CA GLY A 52 -8.61 -16.09 -24.30
C GLY A 52 -7.29 -15.44 -24.70
N TYR A 53 -7.34 -14.28 -25.35
CA TYR A 53 -6.15 -13.53 -25.75
C TYR A 53 -5.36 -13.06 -24.52
N SER A 54 -4.23 -13.71 -24.25
CA SER A 54 -3.27 -13.27 -23.25
C SER A 54 -2.58 -11.98 -23.72
N TRP A 55 -3.13 -10.84 -23.29
CA TRP A 55 -2.44 -9.54 -23.32
C TRP A 55 -1.42 -9.48 -22.17
N SER A 56 -0.41 -10.36 -22.25
CA SER A 56 0.86 -10.10 -21.59
C SER A 56 1.44 -8.80 -22.15
N ASN A 57 2.08 -7.97 -21.32
CA ASN A 57 2.90 -6.85 -21.78
C ASN A 57 4.22 -7.38 -22.37
N GLY A 58 4.07 -8.09 -23.48
CA GLY A 58 5.13 -8.81 -24.15
C GLY A 58 6.10 -7.85 -24.84
N ALA A 59 7.16 -7.49 -24.11
CA ALA A 59 8.46 -7.48 -24.76
C ALA A 59 8.62 -8.86 -25.44
N LEU A 60 8.68 -8.89 -26.78
CA LEU A 60 8.71 -10.13 -27.56
C LEU A 60 9.93 -10.98 -27.19
N VAL A 61 9.77 -11.89 -26.21
CA VAL A 61 10.75 -12.92 -25.84
C VAL A 61 10.71 -13.99 -26.92
N ASN A 62 11.27 -13.63 -28.08
CA ASN A 62 11.49 -14.53 -29.19
C ASN A 62 12.51 -15.59 -28.71
N PRO A 63 12.13 -16.87 -28.53
CA PRO A 63 12.89 -17.84 -27.74
C PRO A 63 14.23 -18.25 -28.37
N ASN A 64 14.52 -17.76 -29.59
CA ASN A 64 15.79 -17.94 -30.29
C ASN A 64 16.85 -16.84 -29.97
N ILE A 65 16.55 -15.88 -29.09
CA ILE A 65 17.51 -14.84 -28.68
C ILE A 65 18.12 -15.22 -27.32
N ASP A 66 19.42 -15.56 -27.33
CA ASP A 66 20.21 -15.76 -26.11
C ASP A 66 20.13 -14.52 -25.19
N ALA A 67 19.77 -14.75 -23.92
CA ALA A 67 19.63 -13.70 -22.91
C ALA A 67 20.93 -12.90 -22.71
N THR A 68 22.10 -13.55 -22.81
CA THR A 68 23.41 -12.90 -22.70
C THR A 68 23.61 -11.86 -23.81
N SER A 69 23.22 -12.22 -25.04
CA SER A 69 23.23 -11.35 -26.21
C SER A 69 22.17 -10.25 -26.12
N LYS A 70 21.00 -10.51 -25.52
CA LYS A 70 19.97 -9.48 -25.23
C LYS A 70 20.53 -8.39 -24.30
N TYR A 71 21.08 -8.76 -23.14
CA TYR A 71 21.66 -7.79 -22.20
C TYR A 71 22.77 -6.98 -22.87
N LYS A 72 23.71 -7.64 -23.54
CA LYS A 72 24.83 -7.01 -24.26
C LYS A 72 24.40 -6.06 -25.38
N ALA A 73 23.25 -6.29 -26.02
CA ALA A 73 22.67 -5.36 -26.98
C ALA A 73 22.09 -4.10 -26.29
N ILE A 74 21.45 -4.26 -25.12
CA ILE A 74 20.95 -3.16 -24.29
C ILE A 74 22.11 -2.31 -23.77
N THR A 75 23.14 -2.92 -23.17
CA THR A 75 24.34 -2.23 -22.66
C THR A 75 24.98 -1.37 -23.75
N LYS A 76 25.13 -1.91 -24.97
CA LYS A 76 25.69 -1.16 -26.11
C LYS A 76 24.78 -0.06 -26.65
N HIS A 77 23.46 -0.28 -26.66
CA HIS A 77 22.52 0.76 -27.08
C HIS A 77 22.53 1.95 -26.11
N LEU A 78 22.48 1.66 -24.80
CA LEU A 78 22.58 2.67 -23.75
C LEU A 78 23.93 3.41 -23.82
N HIS A 79 25.06 2.71 -23.86
CA HIS A 79 26.38 3.34 -23.99
C HIS A 79 26.46 4.26 -25.23
N GLY A 80 25.89 3.83 -26.37
CA GLY A 80 25.81 4.66 -27.57
C GLY A 80 25.01 5.96 -27.36
N LYS A 81 23.94 5.92 -26.56
CA LYS A 81 23.16 7.11 -26.16
C LYS A 81 23.92 8.00 -25.17
N LEU A 82 24.57 7.42 -24.16
CA LEU A 82 25.36 8.16 -23.16
C LEU A 82 26.50 8.98 -23.80
N VAL A 83 27.17 8.42 -24.80
CA VAL A 83 28.22 9.13 -25.57
C VAL A 83 27.62 10.23 -26.46
N VAL A 84 26.48 9.99 -27.13
CA VAL A 84 25.79 11.01 -27.94
C VAL A 84 25.33 12.21 -27.09
N ASN A 85 24.89 11.95 -25.85
CA ASN A 85 24.50 13.00 -24.90
C ASN A 85 25.70 13.64 -24.17
N ARG A 86 26.94 13.18 -24.39
CA ARG A 86 28.17 13.63 -23.69
C ARG A 86 28.20 13.41 -22.17
N TRP A 87 27.29 12.60 -21.64
CA TRP A 87 27.31 12.16 -20.24
C TRP A 87 28.45 11.18 -19.95
N PHE A 88 29.06 10.61 -21.00
CA PHE A 88 30.30 9.84 -20.96
C PHE A 88 31.43 10.56 -21.70
N PRO A 89 32.68 10.52 -21.21
CA PRO A 89 33.82 11.18 -21.85
C PRO A 89 34.15 10.58 -23.22
N GLU A 90 34.33 11.44 -24.24
CA GLU A 90 34.59 11.05 -25.63
C GLU A 90 35.94 10.32 -25.86
N ARG A 91 36.84 10.24 -24.87
CA ARG A 91 38.23 9.75 -25.02
C ARG A 91 38.52 8.46 -24.21
N PRO A 92 38.82 7.32 -24.87
CA PRO A 92 39.01 6.04 -24.20
C PRO A 92 40.34 5.88 -23.43
N ASN A 93 41.21 6.89 -23.40
CA ASN A 93 42.39 6.90 -22.53
C ASN A 93 42.08 7.45 -21.12
N ASP A 94 40.96 8.18 -20.95
CA ASP A 94 40.55 8.79 -19.67
C ASP A 94 39.51 7.96 -18.90
N TYR A 95 39.47 6.64 -19.17
CA TYR A 95 38.82 5.64 -18.29
C TYR A 95 39.58 5.47 -16.96
N SER A 96 39.74 6.59 -16.25
CA SER A 96 39.84 6.63 -14.81
C SER A 96 38.75 5.74 -14.19
N GLN A 97 39.10 5.02 -13.12
CA GLN A 97 38.36 3.86 -12.60
C GLN A 97 36.91 4.16 -12.14
N ARG A 98 36.55 5.44 -12.09
CA ARG A 98 35.24 6.00 -11.72
C ARG A 98 34.14 5.89 -12.79
N PHE A 99 34.43 5.52 -14.03
CA PHE A 99 33.43 5.47 -15.12
C PHE A 99 32.94 4.06 -15.46
N GLY A 100 31.61 3.86 -15.53
CA GLY A 100 31.00 2.61 -15.98
C GLY A 100 29.48 2.67 -16.17
N LEU A 101 28.97 1.95 -17.17
CA LEU A 101 27.56 1.56 -17.32
C LEU A 101 27.44 0.09 -16.91
N LEU A 102 26.47 -0.21 -16.03
CA LEU A 102 26.22 -1.53 -15.46
C LEU A 102 24.76 -1.94 -15.70
N VAL A 103 24.53 -3.18 -16.15
CA VAL A 103 23.20 -3.76 -16.41
C VAL A 103 23.10 -5.13 -15.72
N ARG A 104 22.17 -5.30 -14.77
CA ARG A 104 22.01 -6.55 -14.00
C ARG A 104 21.49 -7.69 -14.91
N LYS A 105 22.18 -8.84 -14.90
CA LYS A 105 21.76 -10.08 -15.58
C LYS A 105 21.06 -11.04 -14.61
N SER A 106 21.61 -11.13 -13.41
CA SER A 106 21.17 -11.94 -12.28
C SER A 106 21.76 -11.36 -11.00
N GLU A 107 21.32 -11.86 -9.85
CA GLU A 107 21.79 -11.46 -8.51
C GLU A 107 23.32 -11.40 -8.45
N GLY A 108 23.88 -10.22 -8.12
CA GLY A 108 25.33 -9.98 -8.06
C GLY A 108 26.11 -9.96 -9.40
N PHE A 109 25.47 -10.22 -10.55
CA PHE A 109 26.15 -10.31 -11.86
C PHE A 109 25.67 -9.25 -12.86
N TYR A 110 26.59 -8.38 -13.29
CA TYR A 110 26.33 -7.27 -14.19
C TYR A 110 27.03 -7.45 -15.55
N ASP A 111 26.43 -6.93 -16.62
CA ASP A 111 27.13 -6.55 -17.86
C ASP A 111 27.71 -5.16 -17.67
N CYS A 112 28.97 -4.95 -18.06
CA CYS A 112 29.67 -3.67 -17.87
C CYS A 112 30.30 -3.20 -19.19
N GLU A 113 30.05 -1.94 -19.57
CA GLU A 113 30.73 -1.26 -20.67
C GLU A 113 31.28 0.09 -20.13
N PRO A 114 32.60 0.36 -20.19
CA PRO A 114 33.68 -0.52 -20.68
C PRO A 114 33.83 -1.79 -19.82
N LYS A 115 34.46 -2.83 -20.37
CA LYS A 115 34.61 -4.14 -19.69
C LYS A 115 35.46 -4.14 -18.40
N ALA A 116 36.17 -3.05 -18.12
CA ALA A 116 37.07 -2.91 -16.98
C ALA A 116 36.60 -1.74 -16.11
N VAL A 117 35.51 -1.97 -15.38
CA VAL A 117 34.97 -1.04 -14.37
C VAL A 117 35.69 -1.27 -13.03
N SER A 118 35.76 -0.26 -12.16
CA SER A 118 36.23 -0.45 -10.78
C SER A 118 35.43 -1.50 -10.02
N GLN A 119 36.13 -2.32 -9.24
CA GLN A 119 35.53 -3.22 -8.26
C GLN A 119 34.61 -2.46 -7.29
N THR A 120 34.98 -1.24 -6.88
CA THR A 120 34.18 -0.42 -5.96
C THR A 120 32.85 0.02 -6.57
N LEU A 121 32.83 0.41 -7.86
CA LEU A 121 31.60 0.78 -8.55
C LEU A 121 30.69 -0.44 -8.79
N LEU A 122 31.28 -1.61 -9.05
CA LEU A 122 30.54 -2.87 -9.12
C LEU A 122 29.94 -3.24 -7.75
N GLN A 123 30.69 -3.10 -6.66
CA GLN A 123 30.22 -3.35 -5.30
C GLN A 123 29.09 -2.39 -4.89
N ALA A 124 29.23 -1.09 -5.19
CA ALA A 124 28.18 -0.09 -4.99
C ALA A 124 26.89 -0.44 -5.75
N ALA A 125 26.98 -0.80 -7.03
CA ALA A 125 25.83 -1.24 -7.82
C ALA A 125 25.18 -2.53 -7.27
N CYS A 126 26.00 -3.48 -6.77
CA CYS A 126 25.52 -4.67 -6.08
C CYS A 126 24.79 -4.36 -4.76
N LYS A 127 25.28 -3.42 -3.94
CA LYS A 127 24.68 -3.04 -2.64
C LYS A 127 23.38 -2.25 -2.80
N ILE A 128 23.27 -1.38 -3.81
CA ILE A 128 22.00 -0.74 -4.24
C ILE A 128 21.03 -1.77 -4.85
N ASN A 129 21.57 -2.85 -5.43
CA ASN A 129 20.85 -3.82 -6.25
C ASN A 129 20.10 -3.17 -7.44
N ALA A 130 20.78 -2.29 -8.18
CA ALA A 130 20.20 -1.58 -9.32
C ALA A 130 19.96 -2.51 -10.53
N ALA A 131 18.85 -2.34 -11.26
CA ALA A 131 18.64 -3.07 -12.51
C ALA A 131 19.53 -2.52 -13.65
N VAL A 132 19.64 -1.20 -13.76
CA VAL A 132 20.64 -0.48 -14.57
C VAL A 132 21.22 0.67 -13.76
N ALA A 133 22.53 0.89 -13.84
CA ALA A 133 23.21 2.04 -13.27
C ALA A 133 24.28 2.60 -14.21
N PHE A 134 24.50 3.92 -14.21
CA PHE A 134 25.63 4.53 -14.90
C PHE A 134 26.16 5.78 -14.19
N THR A 135 27.43 6.10 -14.44
CA THR A 135 28.12 7.26 -13.90
C THR A 135 28.14 8.41 -14.90
N MET A 136 27.66 9.58 -14.51
CA MET A 136 27.67 10.81 -15.30
C MET A 136 28.72 11.80 -14.75
N SER A 137 29.41 12.50 -15.64
CA SER A 137 30.29 13.63 -15.30
C SER A 137 30.13 14.70 -16.37
N THR A 138 29.80 15.92 -15.95
CA THR A 138 29.61 17.10 -16.78
C THR A 138 30.17 18.32 -16.04
N GLU A 139 30.52 19.38 -16.76
CA GLU A 139 31.05 20.62 -16.17
C GLU A 139 30.11 21.20 -15.07
N THR A 140 28.81 21.00 -15.23
CA THR A 140 27.77 21.33 -14.24
C THR A 140 27.93 20.58 -12.92
N ILE A 141 28.23 19.28 -12.98
CA ILE A 141 28.46 18.45 -11.79
C ILE A 141 29.74 18.91 -11.09
N ASP A 142 30.81 19.19 -11.84
CA ASP A 142 32.05 19.74 -11.27
C ASP A 142 31.81 21.06 -10.52
N ILE A 143 31.10 22.02 -11.14
CA ILE A 143 30.75 23.30 -10.51
C ILE A 143 29.92 23.10 -9.24
N VAL A 144 28.92 22.21 -9.27
CA VAL A 144 28.09 21.89 -8.09
C VAL A 144 28.95 21.30 -6.97
N LEU A 145 29.82 20.34 -7.29
CA LEU A 145 30.70 19.72 -6.30
C LEU A 145 31.70 20.71 -5.68
N ASP A 146 32.18 21.70 -6.45
CA ASP A 146 33.04 22.77 -5.94
C ASP A 146 32.32 23.75 -4.98
N THR A 147 30.98 23.74 -4.94
CA THR A 147 30.17 24.51 -3.97
C THR A 147 29.74 23.74 -2.72
N LEU A 148 29.96 22.41 -2.67
CA LEU A 148 29.56 21.58 -1.53
C LEU A 148 30.52 21.73 -0.34
N LEU A 149 29.98 21.65 0.87
CA LEU A 149 30.80 21.54 2.08
C LEU A 149 31.33 20.10 2.26
N PRO A 150 32.55 19.89 2.80
CA PRO A 150 33.20 18.57 2.83
C PRO A 150 32.51 17.47 3.65
N HIS A 151 31.44 17.80 4.40
CA HIS A 151 30.63 16.86 5.20
C HIS A 151 29.11 17.01 4.90
N GLN A 152 28.76 17.65 3.78
CA GLN A 152 27.36 17.84 3.38
C GLN A 152 26.79 16.56 2.76
N ALA A 153 25.83 15.93 3.45
CA ALA A 153 25.17 14.71 3.01
C ALA A 153 24.00 14.92 2.04
N GLU A 154 23.48 16.15 1.91
CA GLU A 154 22.36 16.48 1.02
C GLU A 154 22.54 17.83 0.32
N LEU A 155 22.26 17.88 -0.98
CA LEU A 155 22.23 19.08 -1.81
C LEU A 155 20.79 19.50 -2.10
N ARG A 156 20.43 20.75 -1.84
CA ARG A 156 19.11 21.29 -2.21
C ARG A 156 19.13 21.84 -3.65
N LEU A 157 18.27 21.27 -4.49
CA LEU A 157 18.03 21.66 -5.88
C LEU A 157 17.10 22.88 -5.97
N SER A 158 17.06 23.53 -7.14
CA SER A 158 16.30 24.76 -7.38
C SER A 158 14.78 24.62 -7.21
N ASN A 159 14.23 23.41 -7.39
CA ASN A 159 12.83 23.08 -7.13
C ASN A 159 12.55 22.74 -5.65
N GLY A 160 13.53 22.86 -4.76
CA GLY A 160 13.40 22.59 -3.33
C GLY A 160 13.70 21.16 -2.89
N HIS A 161 13.79 20.20 -3.83
CA HIS A 161 14.12 18.81 -3.55
C HIS A 161 15.57 18.66 -3.05
N LEU A 162 15.81 17.68 -2.18
CA LEU A 162 17.11 17.29 -1.64
C LEU A 162 17.65 16.09 -2.41
N LEU A 163 18.91 16.14 -2.83
CA LEU A 163 19.66 15.08 -3.51
C LEU A 163 20.80 14.59 -2.61
N GLN A 164 20.89 13.28 -2.39
CA GLN A 164 21.91 12.68 -1.52
C GLN A 164 23.33 12.86 -2.09
N VAL A 165 24.26 13.11 -1.18
CA VAL A 165 25.67 13.35 -1.43
C VAL A 165 26.49 12.38 -0.59
N ILE A 166 27.27 11.54 -1.25
CA ILE A 166 28.07 10.47 -0.62
C ILE A 166 29.56 10.83 -0.75
N PRO A 167 30.42 10.60 0.27
CA PRO A 167 31.81 11.02 0.18
C PRO A 167 32.62 10.25 -0.87
N SER A 168 32.44 8.92 -1.00
CA SER A 168 33.10 8.09 -2.02
C SER A 168 32.27 6.87 -2.46
N LEU A 169 32.68 6.22 -3.57
CA LEU A 169 32.14 4.90 -3.94
C LEU A 169 32.44 3.82 -2.88
N SER A 170 33.56 3.93 -2.16
CA SER A 170 33.92 3.01 -1.07
C SER A 170 32.93 3.08 0.08
N ASP A 171 32.47 4.28 0.42
CA ASP A 171 31.47 4.49 1.46
C ASP A 171 30.11 3.93 1.01
N LEU A 172 29.71 4.15 -0.24
CA LEU A 172 28.50 3.54 -0.81
C LEU A 172 28.57 2.00 -0.88
N ALA A 173 29.75 1.42 -1.09
CA ALA A 173 29.95 -0.02 -1.13
C ALA A 173 29.98 -0.68 0.26
N THR A 174 30.18 0.11 1.33
CA THR A 174 30.45 -0.38 2.70
C THR A 174 29.37 0.04 3.71
N SER A 175 28.69 1.17 3.48
CA SER A 175 27.57 1.65 4.29
C SER A 175 26.38 0.70 4.23
N PRO A 176 25.56 0.61 5.29
CA PRO A 176 24.35 -0.20 5.25
C PRO A 176 23.32 0.38 4.29
N VAL A 177 22.43 -0.49 3.80
CA VAL A 177 21.42 -0.12 2.80
C VAL A 177 20.46 0.97 3.34
N SER A 178 20.21 0.98 4.66
CA SER A 178 19.31 1.94 5.33
C SER A 178 19.75 3.41 5.23
N ASN A 179 21.02 3.68 4.95
CA ASN A 179 21.55 5.05 4.83
C ASN A 179 21.51 5.58 3.39
N VAL A 180 21.13 4.75 2.41
CA VAL A 180 21.09 5.11 0.99
C VAL A 180 19.64 5.28 0.55
N LYS A 181 19.32 6.43 -0.06
CA LYS A 181 17.99 6.71 -0.59
C LYS A 181 17.84 6.05 -1.96
N ILE A 182 17.37 4.80 -1.98
CA ILE A 182 17.38 3.96 -3.19
C ILE A 182 16.40 4.48 -4.25
N PHE A 183 15.22 4.95 -3.84
CA PHE A 183 14.15 5.36 -4.74
C PHE A 183 14.32 6.79 -5.25
N GLN A 184 15.30 7.53 -4.74
CA GLN A 184 15.78 8.76 -5.36
C GLN A 184 16.48 8.55 -6.72
N TYR A 185 16.95 7.33 -7.02
CA TYR A 185 17.54 6.95 -8.31
C TYR A 185 18.82 7.73 -8.74
N ALA A 186 19.38 8.55 -7.83
CA ALA A 186 20.52 9.41 -8.07
C ALA A 186 21.33 9.67 -6.78
N ALA A 187 22.66 9.76 -6.88
CA ALA A 187 23.55 10.20 -5.81
C ALA A 187 24.76 10.96 -6.36
N LEU A 188 25.10 12.10 -5.76
CA LEU A 188 26.37 12.79 -6.02
C LEU A 188 27.48 12.14 -5.22
N ILE A 189 28.67 11.98 -5.81
CA ILE A 189 29.82 11.33 -5.17
C ILE A 189 31.01 12.29 -5.19
N GLN A 190 31.50 12.69 -4.01
CA GLN A 190 32.46 13.79 -3.86
C GLN A 190 33.87 13.43 -4.35
N GLN A 191 34.48 12.36 -3.83
CA GLN A 191 35.89 12.02 -4.10
C GLN A 191 36.15 11.70 -5.57
N GLU A 192 35.30 10.89 -6.20
CA GLU A 192 35.41 10.53 -7.61
C GLU A 192 34.89 11.62 -8.57
N ARG A 193 34.19 12.64 -8.05
CA ARG A 193 33.54 13.73 -8.81
C ARG A 193 32.65 13.24 -9.95
N ILE A 194 31.59 12.51 -9.57
CA ILE A 194 30.59 11.93 -10.48
C ILE A 194 29.18 12.02 -9.88
N LEU A 195 28.16 11.99 -10.74
CA LEU A 195 26.80 11.64 -10.36
C LEU A 195 26.56 10.17 -10.73
N LEU A 196 26.23 9.33 -9.75
CA LEU A 196 25.76 7.97 -9.99
C LEU A 196 24.24 8.00 -10.18
N LEU A 197 23.78 7.48 -11.30
CA LEU A 197 22.36 7.36 -11.66
C LEU A 197 21.99 5.88 -11.80
N TRP A 198 20.81 5.49 -11.30
CA TRP A 198 20.30 4.13 -11.47
C TRP A 198 18.79 4.12 -11.72
N HIS A 199 18.26 3.00 -12.20
CA HIS A 199 16.82 2.82 -12.36
C HIS A 199 16.42 1.35 -12.42
N ASP A 200 15.17 1.06 -12.06
CA ASP A 200 14.55 -0.26 -12.21
C ASP A 200 14.27 -0.59 -13.69
N SER A 201 13.91 0.43 -14.48
CA SER A 201 13.59 0.34 -15.90
C SER A 201 14.70 0.94 -16.78
N ALA A 202 15.27 0.10 -17.64
CA ALA A 202 16.29 0.48 -18.63
C ALA A 202 15.79 1.47 -19.71
N ALA A 203 14.47 1.63 -19.86
CA ALA A 203 13.87 2.57 -20.82
C ALA A 203 13.80 4.01 -20.25
N GLU A 204 13.57 4.15 -18.95
CA GLU A 204 13.32 5.44 -18.29
C GLU A 204 14.61 6.09 -17.75
N ILE A 205 15.69 5.34 -17.54
CA ILE A 205 16.94 5.85 -16.98
C ILE A 205 17.53 7.04 -17.76
N LEU A 206 17.37 7.07 -19.09
CA LEU A 206 17.81 8.19 -19.94
C LEU A 206 16.93 9.45 -19.76
N ASN A 207 15.64 9.29 -19.47
CA ASN A 207 14.74 10.41 -19.21
C ASN A 207 15.04 10.99 -17.82
N ASN A 208 15.23 10.13 -16.81
CA ASN A 208 15.62 10.55 -15.46
C ASN A 208 16.97 11.30 -15.49
N ALA A 209 17.97 10.78 -16.22
CA ALA A 209 19.25 11.43 -16.40
C ALA A 209 19.14 12.85 -16.99
N SER A 210 18.37 13.02 -18.07
CA SER A 210 18.13 14.34 -18.68
C SER A 210 17.45 15.32 -17.73
N LEU A 211 16.55 14.82 -16.89
CA LEU A 211 15.79 15.61 -15.91
C LEU A 211 16.64 15.97 -14.68
N MET A 212 17.61 15.14 -14.29
CA MET A 212 18.62 15.49 -13.29
C MET A 212 19.65 16.49 -13.83
N GLU A 213 20.07 16.35 -15.08
CA GLU A 213 20.93 17.34 -15.74
C GLU A 213 20.25 18.71 -15.81
N GLU A 214 18.97 18.78 -16.22
CA GLU A 214 18.19 20.02 -16.24
C GLU A 214 18.06 20.65 -14.83
N ARG A 215 17.83 19.85 -13.78
CA ARG A 215 17.78 20.33 -12.39
C ARG A 215 19.12 20.87 -11.88
N LEU A 216 20.24 20.20 -12.20
CA LEU A 216 21.59 20.67 -11.84
C LEU A 216 21.97 21.92 -12.64
N MET A 217 21.63 21.99 -13.93
CA MET A 217 21.77 23.20 -14.74
C MET A 217 20.93 24.36 -14.19
N SER A 218 19.70 24.09 -13.77
CA SER A 218 18.81 25.09 -13.14
C SER A 218 19.41 25.65 -11.84
N LEU A 219 20.08 24.81 -11.03
CA LEU A 219 20.77 25.25 -9.82
C LEU A 219 21.97 26.18 -10.15
N VAL A 220 22.83 25.80 -11.11
CA VAL A 220 24.00 26.58 -11.53
C VAL A 220 23.63 27.87 -12.27
N CYS A 221 22.56 27.86 -13.07
CA CYS A 221 22.01 29.08 -13.66
C CYS A 221 21.32 29.96 -12.60
N GLY A 222 20.69 29.36 -11.58
CA GLY A 222 20.06 30.10 -10.47
C GLY A 222 21.06 30.95 -9.68
N THR A 223 22.27 30.45 -9.42
CA THR A 223 23.36 31.22 -8.80
C THR A 223 23.97 32.29 -9.72
N LEU A 224 23.65 32.27 -11.02
CA LEU A 224 24.06 33.27 -12.01
C LEU A 224 22.94 34.26 -12.41
N GLY A 225 21.75 34.13 -11.81
CA GLY A 225 20.59 34.97 -12.11
C GLY A 225 19.81 34.54 -13.38
N PRO A 226 18.65 35.16 -13.65
CA PRO A 226 17.71 34.68 -14.66
C PRO A 226 18.20 34.93 -16.10
N VAL A 227 18.84 33.92 -16.70
CA VAL A 227 19.13 33.86 -18.14
C VAL A 227 18.00 33.10 -18.87
N PRO A 228 17.23 33.75 -19.76
CA PRO A 228 16.11 33.11 -20.45
C PRO A 228 16.60 32.23 -21.63
N LEU A 229 16.63 30.91 -21.44
CA LEU A 229 16.91 29.94 -22.49
C LEU A 229 15.60 29.44 -23.16
N THR A 230 15.12 30.17 -24.17
CA THR A 230 13.99 29.71 -25.00
C THR A 230 14.46 28.77 -26.12
N PRO A 231 14.01 27.51 -26.20
CA PRO A 231 14.38 26.61 -27.30
C PRO A 231 13.67 27.01 -28.60
N THR A 232 14.44 27.41 -29.62
CA THR A 232 13.91 27.78 -30.94
C THR A 232 13.63 26.55 -31.79
N THR A 233 12.38 26.09 -31.85
CA THR A 233 11.92 25.10 -32.84
C THR A 233 11.19 25.79 -34.00
N SER A 234 11.73 25.63 -35.21
CA SER A 234 11.21 26.27 -36.42
C SER A 234 9.98 25.54 -36.98
N THR A 235 8.80 26.14 -36.87
CA THR A 235 7.57 25.65 -37.50
C THR A 235 7.40 26.23 -38.91
N ILE A 236 7.22 25.36 -39.90
CA ILE A 236 6.97 25.76 -41.30
C ILE A 236 5.48 26.06 -41.46
N ALA A 237 5.15 27.24 -42.01
CA ALA A 237 3.78 27.68 -42.23
C ALA A 237 3.26 27.38 -43.65
N SER A 238 2.06 26.81 -43.75
CA SER A 238 1.21 26.78 -44.97
C SER A 238 -0.24 26.39 -44.61
N PRO A 239 -1.27 26.74 -45.41
CA PRO A 239 -2.45 27.36 -44.78
C PRO A 239 -3.86 26.82 -45.15
N ALA A 240 -4.81 27.18 -44.26
CA ALA A 240 -6.23 27.50 -44.51
C ALA A 240 -7.28 26.38 -44.75
N ALA A 241 -8.55 26.78 -44.52
CA ALA A 241 -9.83 26.05 -44.63
C ALA A 241 -10.07 24.92 -43.58
N SER A 242 -11.23 24.81 -42.91
CA SER A 242 -12.40 25.69 -42.88
C SER A 242 -13.22 25.54 -41.58
N THR A 243 -14.07 26.51 -41.28
CA THR A 243 -14.86 26.63 -40.05
C THR A 243 -16.11 25.74 -39.98
N VAL A 244 -16.36 25.12 -38.82
CA VAL A 244 -17.72 24.96 -38.26
C VAL A 244 -17.64 25.18 -36.74
N HIS A 245 -18.36 26.18 -36.21
CA HIS A 245 -18.58 26.30 -34.77
C HIS A 245 -19.69 25.33 -34.35
N LEU A 246 -19.49 24.59 -33.26
CA LEU A 246 -20.59 24.02 -32.47
C LEU A 246 -20.34 24.31 -30.99
N ASN A 247 -21.09 25.26 -30.44
CA ASN A 247 -20.91 25.70 -29.05
C ASN A 247 -21.63 24.74 -28.09
N LYS A 248 -20.88 24.08 -27.21
CA LYS A 248 -21.39 23.29 -26.08
C LYS A 248 -20.44 23.43 -24.90
N ASN A 249 -20.86 24.16 -23.87
CA ASN A 249 -20.21 24.15 -22.57
C ASN A 249 -20.68 22.92 -21.77
N PRO A 250 -19.78 22.01 -21.37
CA PRO A 250 -19.82 21.42 -20.04
C PRO A 250 -19.04 22.33 -19.09
N GLU A 251 -19.67 22.80 -18.02
CA GLU A 251 -18.95 23.47 -16.93
C GLU A 251 -18.16 22.42 -16.14
N PHE A 252 -16.91 22.20 -16.54
CA PHE A 252 -15.95 21.45 -15.72
C PHE A 252 -15.54 22.32 -14.53
N PHE A 253 -15.60 21.72 -13.34
CA PHE A 253 -15.02 22.30 -12.14
C PHE A 253 -13.54 22.58 -12.37
N GLN A 254 -13.16 23.85 -12.40
CA GLN A 254 -11.75 24.24 -12.29
C GLN A 254 -11.30 23.96 -10.84
N PRO A 255 -10.14 23.32 -10.61
CA PRO A 255 -9.54 23.32 -9.28
C PRO A 255 -9.28 24.78 -8.85
N ALA A 256 -9.43 25.04 -7.56
CA ALA A 256 -9.43 26.42 -7.06
C ALA A 256 -8.12 27.14 -7.38
N HIS A 257 -8.27 28.43 -7.70
CA HIS A 257 -7.20 29.37 -7.99
C HIS A 257 -6.08 29.29 -6.94
N GLU A 258 -4.82 29.34 -7.38
CA GLU A 258 -3.72 29.74 -6.50
C GLU A 258 -4.05 31.14 -5.96
N VAL A 259 -4.23 31.24 -4.65
CA VAL A 259 -4.32 32.54 -3.96
C VAL A 259 -2.89 33.02 -3.76
N GLY A 260 -2.55 34.13 -4.42
CA GLY A 260 -1.18 34.63 -4.49
C GLY A 260 -0.56 34.95 -3.13
N SER A 261 0.77 34.91 -3.06
CA SER A 261 1.55 35.20 -1.86
C SER A 261 1.24 36.60 -1.30
N GLY A 262 0.51 36.63 -0.19
CA GLY A 262 0.03 37.85 0.47
C GLY A 262 -0.70 37.55 1.78
N ALA A 263 -0.09 36.72 2.64
CA ALA A 263 -0.51 36.53 4.02
C ALA A 263 0.43 37.32 4.94
N ASP A 264 -0.13 38.07 5.89
CA ASP A 264 0.63 38.92 6.82
C ASP A 264 1.47 38.09 7.81
N GLU A 265 2.71 38.49 8.07
CA GLU A 265 3.65 37.72 8.93
C GLU A 265 3.17 37.58 10.40
N GLU A 266 2.25 38.41 10.87
CA GLU A 266 1.60 38.26 12.18
C GLU A 266 0.60 37.08 12.26
N SER A 267 0.25 36.43 11.13
CA SER A 267 -0.65 35.27 11.09
C SER A 267 0.04 33.91 11.23
N LEU A 268 1.35 33.91 11.53
CA LEU A 268 2.21 32.72 11.58
C LEU A 268 2.21 31.97 12.92
N GLU A 269 1.28 32.24 13.85
CA GLU A 269 1.13 31.37 15.03
C GLU A 269 0.55 30.00 14.62
N PRO A 270 1.16 28.87 15.04
CA PRO A 270 0.68 27.55 14.70
C PRO A 270 -0.63 27.26 15.45
N VAL A 271 -1.76 27.33 14.75
CA VAL A 271 -3.06 26.88 15.27
C VAL A 271 -2.95 25.41 15.68
N ASP A 272 -3.11 25.13 16.98
CA ASP A 272 -2.99 23.77 17.50
C ASP A 272 -4.01 22.85 16.80
N SER A 273 -3.56 21.66 16.44
CA SER A 273 -4.39 20.50 16.12
C SER A 273 -5.64 20.34 17.01
N LEU A 274 -5.51 20.63 18.30
CA LEU A 274 -6.56 20.56 19.31
C LEU A 274 -7.55 21.74 19.26
N ASP A 275 -7.10 22.91 18.80
CA ASP A 275 -7.92 24.12 18.62
C ASP A 275 -8.75 24.09 17.33
N ARG A 276 -8.50 23.12 16.43
CA ARG A 276 -9.34 22.91 15.24
C ARG A 276 -10.81 22.73 15.64
N PRO A 277 -11.74 23.52 15.07
CA PRO A 277 -13.11 23.57 15.54
C PRO A 277 -13.82 22.22 15.40
N VAL A 278 -14.67 21.90 16.37
CA VAL A 278 -15.62 20.78 16.27
C VAL A 278 -16.88 21.29 15.58
N SER A 279 -17.20 20.74 14.40
CA SER A 279 -18.49 21.01 13.77
C SER A 279 -19.60 20.35 14.57
N LEU A 280 -20.72 21.06 14.75
CA LEU A 280 -21.91 20.57 15.46
C LEU A 280 -23.07 20.26 14.50
N THR A 281 -22.84 20.30 13.18
CA THR A 281 -23.88 20.06 12.17
C THR A 281 -24.45 18.65 12.28
N SER A 282 -23.62 17.64 12.57
CA SER A 282 -24.05 16.27 12.83
C SER A 282 -24.93 16.15 14.07
N ALA A 283 -24.52 16.74 15.19
CA ALA A 283 -25.31 16.77 16.42
C ALA A 283 -26.72 17.38 16.20
N VAL A 284 -26.84 18.38 15.33
CA VAL A 284 -28.14 18.97 14.95
C VAL A 284 -28.99 18.00 14.12
N TYR A 285 -28.47 17.39 13.05
CA TYR A 285 -29.30 16.50 12.21
C TYR A 285 -29.60 15.15 12.89
N VAL A 286 -28.67 14.60 13.68
CA VAL A 286 -28.89 13.41 14.51
C VAL A 286 -29.89 13.71 15.62
N GLY A 287 -29.78 14.87 16.28
CA GLY A 287 -30.75 15.33 17.29
C GLY A 287 -32.15 15.52 16.72
N ALA A 288 -32.28 16.06 15.52
CA ALA A 288 -33.56 16.20 14.82
C ALA A 288 -34.15 14.83 14.44
N ALA A 289 -33.35 13.91 13.88
CA ALA A 289 -33.76 12.54 13.57
C ALA A 289 -34.23 11.79 14.82
N ALA A 290 -33.48 11.88 15.92
CA ALA A 290 -33.81 11.29 17.22
C ALA A 290 -35.12 11.89 17.80
N GLY A 291 -35.27 13.22 17.75
CA GLY A 291 -36.48 13.90 18.21
C GLY A 291 -37.73 13.49 17.43
N VAL A 292 -37.65 13.39 16.10
CA VAL A 292 -38.79 12.97 15.26
C VAL A 292 -39.14 11.50 15.48
N ILE A 293 -38.15 10.59 15.57
CA ILE A 293 -38.48 9.16 15.80
C ILE A 293 -39.07 8.91 17.19
N VAL A 294 -38.60 9.63 18.22
CA VAL A 294 -39.21 9.60 19.57
C VAL A 294 -40.61 10.20 19.55
N PHE A 295 -40.85 11.31 18.85
CA PHE A 295 -42.19 11.89 18.71
C PHE A 295 -43.18 10.95 18.01
N LEU A 296 -42.76 10.28 16.93
CA LEU A 296 -43.61 9.35 16.18
C LEU A 296 -43.90 8.06 16.97
N LEU A 297 -42.90 7.46 17.61
CA LEU A 297 -43.08 6.26 18.43
C LEU A 297 -43.71 6.59 19.78
N ALA A 298 -42.97 7.26 20.67
CA ALA A 298 -43.37 7.49 22.06
C ALA A 298 -44.51 8.51 22.20
N GLY A 299 -44.65 9.46 21.27
CA GLY A 299 -45.78 10.38 21.22
C GLY A 299 -46.99 9.77 20.51
N VAL A 300 -46.96 9.72 19.18
CA VAL A 300 -48.12 9.34 18.36
C VAL A 300 -48.50 7.86 18.54
N GLY A 301 -47.51 6.96 18.58
CA GLY A 301 -47.75 5.52 18.78
C GLY A 301 -48.41 5.20 20.12
N VAL A 302 -47.85 5.70 21.23
CA VAL A 302 -48.43 5.49 22.57
C VAL A 302 -49.79 6.18 22.70
N SER A 303 -49.95 7.40 22.17
CA SER A 303 -51.23 8.12 22.22
C SER A 303 -52.37 7.35 21.54
N LYS A 304 -52.13 6.78 20.35
CA LYS A 304 -53.10 5.91 19.66
C LYS A 304 -53.41 4.66 20.46
N LEU A 305 -52.39 4.02 21.03
CA LEU A 305 -52.55 2.78 21.79
C LEU A 305 -53.34 3.01 23.09
N VAL A 306 -53.10 4.11 23.79
CA VAL A 306 -53.90 4.53 24.95
C VAL A 306 -55.35 4.81 24.55
N TYR A 307 -55.59 5.47 23.41
CA TYR A 307 -56.94 5.70 22.89
C TYR A 307 -57.67 4.38 22.60
N GLU A 308 -57.03 3.41 21.95
CA GLU A 308 -57.62 2.09 21.70
C GLU A 308 -57.94 1.32 23.00
N VAL A 309 -57.07 1.39 24.01
CA VAL A 309 -57.30 0.77 25.33
C VAL A 309 -58.47 1.44 26.06
N LEU A 310 -58.65 2.77 25.92
CA LEU A 310 -59.79 3.50 26.50
C LEU A 310 -61.12 3.20 25.81
N VAL A 311 -61.11 2.84 24.51
CA VAL A 311 -62.31 2.48 23.75
C VAL A 311 -62.72 1.01 23.98
N ASP A 312 -61.78 0.07 23.89
CA ASP A 312 -62.06 -1.37 23.97
C ASP A 312 -62.01 -1.93 25.40
N GLY A 313 -61.40 -1.21 26.35
CA GLY A 313 -61.09 -1.71 27.69
C GLY A 313 -60.03 -2.82 27.74
N ASN A 314 -59.45 -3.21 26.60
CA ASN A 314 -58.55 -4.37 26.49
C ASN A 314 -57.07 -3.99 26.68
N TYR A 315 -56.60 -4.08 27.93
CA TYR A 315 -55.23 -3.75 28.32
C TYR A 315 -54.13 -4.59 27.67
N THR A 316 -54.42 -5.73 27.02
CA THR A 316 -53.36 -6.55 26.38
C THR A 316 -52.64 -5.83 25.24
N ARG A 317 -53.28 -4.81 24.63
CA ARG A 317 -52.65 -3.92 23.63
C ARG A 317 -51.35 -3.27 24.18
N LEU A 318 -51.27 -2.97 25.49
CA LEU A 318 -50.10 -2.36 26.13
C LEU A 318 -48.83 -3.22 26.03
N LEU A 319 -48.93 -4.52 25.75
CA LEU A 319 -47.77 -5.39 25.54
C LEU A 319 -46.91 -4.94 24.34
N LEU A 320 -47.50 -4.25 23.35
CA LEU A 320 -46.77 -3.71 22.21
C LEU A 320 -45.72 -2.66 22.61
N LEU A 321 -45.88 -1.99 23.77
CA LEU A 321 -44.91 -1.03 24.29
C LEU A 321 -43.52 -1.66 24.50
N LEU A 322 -43.46 -2.96 24.80
CA LEU A 322 -42.21 -3.72 24.94
C LEU A 322 -41.42 -3.84 23.63
N THR A 323 -42.07 -3.67 22.47
CA THR A 323 -41.38 -3.71 21.16
C THR A 323 -40.78 -2.37 20.76
N MET A 324 -41.20 -1.27 21.41
CA MET A 324 -40.80 0.10 21.03
C MET A 324 -39.30 0.38 21.13
N PRO A 325 -38.53 -0.14 22.12
CA PRO A 325 -37.07 0.02 22.13
C PRO A 325 -36.38 -0.61 20.92
N ALA A 326 -36.87 -1.77 20.46
CA ALA A 326 -36.33 -2.44 19.28
C ALA A 326 -36.68 -1.69 17.99
N PHE A 327 -37.91 -1.18 17.86
CA PHE A 327 -38.28 -0.30 16.74
C PHE A 327 -37.52 1.03 16.75
N LEU A 328 -37.31 1.64 17.92
CA LEU A 328 -36.51 2.87 18.06
C LEU A 328 -35.08 2.66 17.56
N PHE A 329 -34.42 1.58 18.02
CA PHE A 329 -33.06 1.24 17.62
C PHE A 329 -32.94 0.89 16.13
N LEU A 330 -33.93 0.19 15.56
CA LEU A 330 -33.93 -0.12 14.13
C LEU A 330 -34.22 1.12 13.26
N SER A 331 -35.17 1.96 13.66
CA SER A 331 -35.63 3.11 12.86
C SER A 331 -34.72 4.34 12.96
N ILE A 332 -33.94 4.51 14.03
CA ILE A 332 -33.08 5.70 14.19
C ILE A 332 -32.02 5.79 13.08
N PHE A 333 -31.46 4.65 12.63
CA PHE A 333 -30.51 4.62 11.50
C PHE A 333 -31.13 5.20 10.22
N PHE A 334 -32.32 4.72 9.82
CA PHE A 334 -33.01 5.21 8.63
C PHE A 334 -33.38 6.70 8.75
N MET A 335 -33.74 7.16 9.95
CA MET A 335 -34.04 8.58 10.18
C MET A 335 -32.77 9.45 10.11
N ILE A 336 -31.63 8.98 10.63
CA ILE A 336 -30.34 9.67 10.48
C ILE A 336 -29.96 9.77 8.99
N VAL A 337 -30.15 8.71 8.20
CA VAL A 337 -29.90 8.76 6.74
C VAL A 337 -30.84 9.75 6.03
N VAL A 338 -32.13 9.78 6.37
CA VAL A 338 -33.09 10.75 5.80
C VAL A 338 -32.72 12.20 6.14
N PHE A 339 -32.38 12.48 7.40
CA PHE A 339 -31.96 13.82 7.83
C PHE A 339 -30.58 14.21 7.28
N GLY A 340 -29.63 13.27 7.19
CA GLY A 340 -28.32 13.48 6.57
C GLY A 340 -28.45 13.85 5.09
N ASN A 341 -29.30 13.14 4.33
CA ASN A 341 -29.59 13.45 2.93
C ASN A 341 -30.28 14.83 2.77
N LEU A 342 -31.18 15.20 3.71
CA LEU A 342 -31.81 16.52 3.73
C LEU A 342 -30.79 17.64 4.00
N PHE A 343 -29.83 17.41 4.90
CA PHE A 343 -28.73 18.34 5.20
C PHE A 343 -27.65 18.38 4.10
N GLN A 344 -27.47 17.31 3.32
CA GLN A 344 -26.67 17.35 2.09
C GLN A 344 -27.33 18.21 1.01
N ALA A 345 -28.66 18.13 0.88
CA ALA A 345 -29.41 18.86 -0.14
C ALA A 345 -29.66 20.35 0.19
N LEU A 346 -29.83 20.70 1.47
CA LEU A 346 -30.27 22.05 1.91
C LEU A 346 -29.38 22.67 3.01
N GLY A 347 -28.38 21.96 3.52
CA GLY A 347 -27.55 22.37 4.66
C GLY A 347 -26.22 23.04 4.30
N PRO A 348 -25.43 23.44 5.32
CA PRO A 348 -24.18 24.18 5.12
C PRO A 348 -23.01 23.26 4.69
N THR A 349 -22.70 23.23 3.40
CA THR A 349 -21.62 22.41 2.83
C THR A 349 -20.20 22.92 3.11
N LYS A 350 -20.02 24.17 3.60
CA LYS A 350 -18.70 24.79 3.83
C LYS A 350 -17.78 23.93 4.72
N MET A 351 -18.33 23.17 5.66
CA MET A 351 -17.56 22.31 6.58
C MET A 351 -16.73 21.23 5.88
N ILE A 352 -17.12 20.84 4.66
CA ILE A 352 -16.40 19.87 3.81
C ILE A 352 -15.15 20.52 3.18
N ALA A 353 -15.11 21.85 3.06
CA ALA A 353 -13.99 22.62 2.50
C ALA A 353 -13.08 23.26 3.57
N THR A 354 -13.28 22.92 4.85
CA THR A 354 -12.52 23.46 5.99
C THR A 354 -11.99 22.36 6.90
N ASN A 355 -10.86 22.62 7.56
CA ASN A 355 -10.34 21.71 8.57
C ASN A 355 -11.18 21.78 9.86
N THR A 356 -11.47 20.61 10.44
CA THR A 356 -12.15 20.42 11.73
C THR A 356 -11.34 19.43 12.56
N ARG A 357 -11.73 19.19 13.82
CA ARG A 357 -11.05 18.21 14.68
C ARG A 357 -10.92 16.80 14.05
N PHE A 358 -11.93 16.36 13.28
CA PHE A 358 -11.99 15.04 12.65
C PHE A 358 -11.80 15.05 11.12
N HIS A 359 -11.65 16.22 10.49
CA HIS A 359 -11.55 16.34 9.03
C HIS A 359 -10.42 17.29 8.58
N SER A 360 -9.62 16.87 7.60
CA SER A 360 -8.61 17.70 6.93
C SER A 360 -8.96 17.85 5.45
N ALA A 361 -9.63 18.95 5.13
CA ALA A 361 -10.01 19.36 3.78
C ALA A 361 -8.87 20.04 3.02
N LEU A 362 -8.01 20.74 3.76
CA LEU A 362 -6.88 21.52 3.24
C LEU A 362 -5.57 20.77 3.54
N ARG A 363 -4.61 20.88 2.62
CA ARG A 363 -3.25 20.35 2.77
C ARG A 363 -2.55 21.08 3.93
N PRO A 364 -1.75 20.41 4.77
CA PRO A 364 -0.91 21.10 5.75
C PRO A 364 0.17 21.92 5.03
N ASP A 365 0.51 23.09 5.57
CA ASP A 365 1.61 23.90 5.05
C ASP A 365 2.96 23.28 5.46
N LEU A 366 3.66 22.72 4.47
CA LEU A 366 4.98 22.12 4.64
C LEU A 366 6.01 23.15 5.13
N ARG A 367 5.93 24.42 4.71
CA ARG A 367 6.85 25.48 5.18
C ARG A 367 6.71 25.68 6.68
N MET A 368 5.47 25.74 7.18
CA MET A 368 5.19 25.87 8.61
C MET A 368 5.59 24.63 9.41
N ALA A 369 5.40 23.42 8.84
CA ALA A 369 5.91 22.19 9.44
C ALA A 369 7.44 22.22 9.60
N PHE A 370 8.19 22.48 8.53
CA PHE A 370 9.66 22.55 8.56
C PHE A 370 10.18 23.65 9.51
N LEU A 371 9.54 24.83 9.55
CA LEU A 371 9.87 25.89 10.51
C LEU A 371 9.63 25.49 11.97
N SER A 372 8.60 24.66 12.21
CA SER A 372 8.30 24.08 13.53
C SER A 372 9.17 22.87 13.90
N GLY A 373 10.21 22.57 13.13
CA GLY A 373 11.14 21.48 13.38
C GLY A 373 10.72 20.11 12.84
N PHE A 374 9.79 20.05 11.88
CA PHE A 374 9.47 18.81 11.18
C PHE A 374 10.71 18.27 10.44
N SER A 375 11.15 17.09 10.84
CA SER A 375 12.04 16.24 10.05
C SER A 375 11.22 15.04 9.58
N PRO A 376 11.11 14.75 8.27
CA PRO A 376 10.29 13.66 7.77
C PRO A 376 10.79 12.29 8.30
N PRO A 377 10.02 11.58 9.15
CA PRO A 377 10.47 10.35 9.80
C PRO A 377 10.45 9.15 8.84
N HIS A 378 11.00 8.01 9.27
CA HIS A 378 10.89 6.77 8.50
C HIS A 378 9.42 6.30 8.43
N VAL A 379 8.94 5.98 7.22
CA VAL A 379 7.57 5.49 6.99
C VAL A 379 7.59 4.09 6.40
N THR A 380 6.85 3.15 7.00
CA THR A 380 6.74 1.78 6.49
C THR A 380 5.44 1.59 5.72
N ILE A 381 5.54 1.25 4.44
CA ILE A 381 4.37 0.92 3.61
C ILE A 381 4.01 -0.54 3.82
N GLN A 382 3.02 -0.81 4.68
CA GLN A 382 2.54 -2.17 4.97
C GLN A 382 1.50 -2.60 3.91
N MET A 383 1.79 -3.70 3.21
CA MET A 383 0.90 -4.27 2.19
C MET A 383 0.62 -5.76 2.48
N PRO A 384 -0.50 -6.11 3.13
CA PRO A 384 -0.91 -7.51 3.26
C PRO A 384 -1.35 -8.06 1.90
N THR A 385 -0.92 -9.28 1.60
CA THR A 385 -1.18 -9.96 0.31
C THR A 385 -1.50 -11.44 0.54
N TYR A 386 -2.39 -12.00 -0.26
CA TYR A 386 -2.89 -13.38 -0.21
C TYR A 386 -2.77 -14.11 -1.56
N ASN A 387 -3.71 -13.99 -2.50
CA ASN A 387 -3.71 -14.75 -3.77
C ASN A 387 -3.65 -13.88 -5.03
N GLU A 388 -3.29 -12.61 -4.86
CA GLU A 388 -3.27 -11.59 -5.90
C GLU A 388 -2.07 -11.81 -6.83
N SER A 389 -2.30 -11.54 -8.12
CA SER A 389 -1.34 -11.79 -9.19
C SER A 389 -0.19 -10.79 -9.18
N LEU A 390 1.00 -11.27 -9.52
CA LEU A 390 2.21 -10.45 -9.53
C LEU A 390 2.08 -9.31 -10.56
N ASP A 391 1.74 -9.64 -11.81
CA ASP A 391 1.76 -8.68 -12.93
C ASP A 391 0.58 -7.70 -12.96
N ALA A 392 -0.64 -8.18 -12.68
CA ALA A 392 -1.85 -7.37 -12.90
C ALA A 392 -2.27 -6.55 -11.66
N VAL A 393 -1.81 -6.94 -10.46
CA VAL A 393 -2.21 -6.33 -9.19
C VAL A 393 -0.99 -5.75 -8.47
N ILE A 394 -0.04 -6.61 -8.08
CA ILE A 394 1.06 -6.24 -7.18
C ILE A 394 2.05 -5.27 -7.84
N ILE A 395 2.53 -5.55 -9.06
CA ILE A 395 3.49 -4.69 -9.77
C ILE A 395 2.95 -3.27 -9.96
N PRO A 396 1.74 -3.05 -10.54
CA PRO A 396 1.17 -1.70 -10.70
C PRO A 396 0.98 -0.94 -9.37
N THR A 397 0.61 -1.63 -8.29
CA THR A 397 0.51 -1.04 -6.95
C THR A 397 1.88 -0.54 -6.49
N LEU A 398 2.89 -1.41 -6.56
CA LEU A 398 4.27 -1.08 -6.19
C LEU A 398 4.87 0.04 -7.05
N THR A 399 4.55 0.15 -8.34
CA THR A 399 4.97 1.28 -9.17
C THR A 399 4.45 2.61 -8.61
N SER A 400 3.19 2.67 -8.16
CA SER A 400 2.64 3.90 -7.53
C SER A 400 3.28 4.19 -6.17
N LEU A 401 3.58 3.15 -5.38
CA LEU A 401 4.23 3.28 -4.08
C LEU A 401 5.69 3.74 -4.22
N LYS A 402 6.45 3.18 -5.18
CA LYS A 402 7.83 3.62 -5.51
C LYS A 402 7.89 5.09 -5.94
N ALA A 403 6.92 5.54 -6.74
CA ALA A 403 6.81 6.95 -7.11
C ALA A 403 6.60 7.86 -5.88
N ALA A 404 5.81 7.42 -4.90
CA ALA A 404 5.59 8.16 -3.67
C ALA A 404 6.83 8.16 -2.74
N ILE A 405 7.55 7.04 -2.65
CA ILE A 405 8.82 6.99 -1.88
C ILE A 405 9.88 7.88 -2.54
N SER A 406 9.98 7.90 -3.87
CA SER A 406 10.91 8.76 -4.60
C SER A 406 10.71 10.25 -4.29
N ASP A 407 9.45 10.71 -4.25
CA ASP A 407 9.12 12.08 -3.85
C ASP A 407 9.50 12.34 -2.38
N TYR A 408 9.17 11.42 -1.47
CA TYR A 408 9.43 11.54 -0.04
C TYR A 408 10.93 11.55 0.33
N GLU A 409 11.72 10.66 -0.28
CA GLU A 409 13.18 10.64 -0.14
C GLU A 409 13.80 11.96 -0.61
N SER A 410 13.28 12.50 -1.72
CA SER A 410 13.68 13.80 -2.26
C SER A 410 13.20 15.01 -1.45
N HIS A 411 12.44 14.80 -0.38
CA HIS A 411 12.09 15.82 0.62
C HIS A 411 12.77 15.60 1.99
N GLY A 412 13.75 14.69 2.05
CA GLY A 412 14.56 14.44 3.25
C GLY A 412 14.21 13.14 3.98
N GLY A 413 13.01 12.58 3.75
CA GLY A 413 12.56 11.36 4.43
C GLY A 413 13.20 10.06 3.95
N SER A 414 12.72 8.94 4.48
CA SER A 414 13.03 7.59 4.00
C SER A 414 11.82 6.68 4.22
N ALA A 415 11.63 5.66 3.37
CA ALA A 415 10.52 4.73 3.52
C ALA A 415 10.84 3.34 2.98
N ASN A 416 10.36 2.29 3.64
CA ASN A 416 10.48 0.90 3.20
C ASN A 416 9.11 0.32 2.79
N ILE A 417 9.12 -0.69 1.91
CA ILE A 417 7.91 -1.46 1.57
C ILE A 417 7.97 -2.79 2.31
N PHE A 418 6.92 -3.08 3.10
CA PHE A 418 6.81 -4.28 3.93
C PHE A 418 5.58 -5.11 3.55
N ILE A 419 5.81 -6.19 2.79
CA ILE A 419 4.76 -7.10 2.34
C ILE A 419 4.51 -8.18 3.39
N ASN A 420 3.25 -8.44 3.72
CA ASN A 420 2.86 -9.58 4.56
C ASN A 420 2.23 -10.62 3.65
N ASP A 421 2.97 -11.66 3.27
CA ASP A 421 2.59 -12.55 2.18
C ASP A 421 2.10 -13.91 2.68
N ASP A 422 0.78 -14.12 2.66
CA ASP A 422 0.14 -15.41 2.96
C ASP A 422 0.01 -16.30 1.70
N GLY A 423 0.42 -15.80 0.54
CA GLY A 423 0.36 -16.48 -0.75
C GLY A 423 1.39 -17.59 -0.92
N PHE A 424 2.57 -17.45 -0.31
CA PHE A 424 3.59 -18.52 -0.28
C PHE A 424 3.05 -19.87 0.22
N ALA A 425 2.03 -19.88 1.09
CA ALA A 425 1.40 -21.12 1.56
C ALA A 425 0.52 -21.83 0.48
N TYR A 426 0.28 -21.20 -0.68
CA TYR A 426 -0.64 -21.64 -1.72
C TYR A 426 -0.06 -21.61 -3.16
N LEU A 427 0.98 -20.82 -3.42
CA LEU A 427 1.69 -20.73 -4.71
C LEU A 427 2.61 -21.95 -4.96
N THR A 428 2.87 -22.26 -6.23
CA THR A 428 3.86 -23.30 -6.61
C THR A 428 5.29 -22.86 -6.34
N GLU A 429 6.25 -23.79 -6.23
CA GLU A 429 7.65 -23.47 -5.94
C GLU A 429 8.26 -22.51 -6.98
N ASP A 430 7.90 -22.65 -8.25
CA ASP A 430 8.31 -21.74 -9.34
C ASP A 430 7.77 -20.32 -9.12
N GLN A 431 6.47 -20.17 -8.85
CA GLN A 431 5.81 -18.89 -8.58
C GLN A 431 6.35 -18.22 -7.31
N GLN A 432 6.67 -19.02 -6.28
CA GLN A 432 7.35 -18.52 -5.09
C GLN A 432 8.78 -18.05 -5.39
N GLY A 433 9.49 -18.74 -6.28
CA GLY A 433 10.84 -18.35 -6.74
C GLY A 433 10.81 -17.02 -7.48
N GLU A 434 9.91 -16.89 -8.45
CA GLU A 434 9.66 -15.66 -9.20
C GLU A 434 9.30 -14.49 -8.27
N ARG A 435 8.39 -14.71 -7.31
CA ARG A 435 7.92 -13.70 -6.36
C ARG A 435 8.99 -13.28 -5.34
N ARG A 436 9.77 -14.22 -4.80
CA ARG A 436 10.96 -13.92 -3.97
C ARG A 436 11.99 -13.11 -4.74
N ARG A 437 12.31 -13.53 -5.97
CA ARG A 437 13.25 -12.82 -6.84
C ARG A 437 12.75 -11.43 -7.14
N PHE A 438 11.47 -11.25 -7.46
CA PHE A 438 10.89 -9.93 -7.69
C PHE A 438 10.98 -9.02 -6.45
N TYR A 439 10.74 -9.54 -5.24
CA TYR A 439 10.91 -8.74 -4.00
C TYR A 439 12.38 -8.35 -3.77
N TYR A 440 13.33 -9.27 -3.98
CA TYR A 440 14.76 -8.96 -3.94
C TYR A 440 15.18 -7.93 -5.00
N ASP A 441 14.81 -8.16 -6.27
CA ASP A 441 15.14 -7.34 -7.44
C ASP A 441 14.59 -5.90 -7.35
N ASN A 442 13.69 -5.63 -6.41
CA ASN A 442 13.04 -4.32 -6.16
C ASN A 442 13.33 -3.73 -4.75
N SER A 443 14.18 -4.37 -3.94
CA SER A 443 14.50 -3.99 -2.55
C SER A 443 13.27 -3.91 -1.62
N ILE A 444 12.41 -4.92 -1.70
CA ILE A 444 11.16 -5.03 -0.92
C ILE A 444 11.34 -6.01 0.24
N SER A 445 10.98 -5.57 1.45
CA SER A 445 10.95 -6.40 2.64
C SER A 445 9.67 -7.21 2.73
N TRP A 446 9.76 -8.46 3.20
CA TRP A 446 8.60 -9.35 3.29
C TRP A 446 8.69 -10.34 4.44
N VAL A 447 7.54 -10.74 4.96
CA VAL A 447 7.37 -11.89 5.86
C VAL A 447 6.23 -12.75 5.34
N ALA A 448 6.48 -14.05 5.21
CA ALA A 448 5.49 -15.07 4.90
C ALA A 448 5.28 -16.03 6.07
N ARG A 449 4.01 -16.28 6.41
CA ARG A 449 3.63 -17.15 7.53
C ARG A 449 3.49 -18.63 7.11
N PRO A 450 3.63 -19.58 8.04
CA PRO A 450 3.37 -20.98 7.75
C PRO A 450 1.92 -21.24 7.33
N LYS A 451 1.73 -22.31 6.55
CA LYS A 451 0.42 -22.80 6.12
C LYS A 451 -0.42 -23.24 7.32
N HIS A 452 -1.70 -22.88 7.36
CA HIS A 452 -2.60 -23.34 8.43
C HIS A 452 -2.73 -24.87 8.42
N LYS A 453 -2.41 -25.51 9.56
CA LYS A 453 -2.23 -26.96 9.72
C LYS A 453 -1.09 -27.48 8.84
N SER A 454 0.08 -26.85 8.99
CA SER A 454 1.37 -27.35 8.48
C SER A 454 1.79 -28.65 9.17
N GLU A 455 2.88 -29.26 8.70
CA GLU A 455 3.41 -30.53 9.22
C GLU A 455 3.97 -30.39 10.64
N LEU A 456 4.51 -29.21 11.01
CA LEU A 456 4.87 -28.88 12.39
C LEU A 456 3.66 -28.39 13.23
N GLY A 457 2.45 -28.39 12.67
CA GLY A 457 1.21 -28.12 13.39
C GLY A 457 0.85 -26.65 13.59
N TYR A 458 1.32 -25.73 12.74
CA TYR A 458 0.98 -24.30 12.87
C TYR A 458 -0.52 -24.04 12.73
N ILE A 459 -1.15 -23.60 13.83
CA ILE A 459 -2.57 -23.20 13.84
C ILE A 459 -2.67 -21.69 13.65
N ARG A 460 -2.83 -21.25 12.39
CA ARG A 460 -3.25 -19.88 12.06
C ARG A 460 -4.47 -19.49 12.91
N LYS A 461 -4.36 -18.39 13.64
CA LYS A 461 -5.41 -17.85 14.51
C LYS A 461 -6.48 -17.10 13.69
N GLY A 462 -7.67 -16.97 14.27
CA GLY A 462 -8.80 -16.23 13.70
C GLY A 462 -9.49 -16.87 12.49
N LYS A 463 -10.76 -16.55 12.26
CA LYS A 463 -11.48 -17.00 11.05
C LYS A 463 -10.86 -16.36 9.79
N PHE A 464 -10.61 -15.05 9.84
CA PHE A 464 -10.18 -14.22 8.71
C PHE A 464 -8.66 -14.11 8.58
N LYS A 465 -8.19 -13.87 7.35
CA LYS A 465 -6.77 -14.03 6.98
C LYS A 465 -5.92 -12.77 7.18
N LYS A 466 -6.44 -11.57 6.87
CA LYS A 466 -5.73 -10.26 6.87
C LYS A 466 -5.21 -9.90 8.27
N ALA A 467 -6.07 -9.70 9.27
CA ALA A 467 -5.71 -9.47 10.68
C ALA A 467 -4.56 -10.35 11.20
N SER A 468 -4.70 -11.67 11.09
CA SER A 468 -3.72 -12.63 11.60
C SER A 468 -2.42 -12.67 10.77
N ASN A 469 -2.44 -12.18 9.52
CA ASN A 469 -1.25 -12.09 8.67
C ASN A 469 -0.41 -10.87 9.08
N MET A 470 -1.07 -9.72 9.20
CA MET A 470 -0.48 -8.48 9.71
C MET A 470 0.06 -8.68 11.14
N ASN A 471 -0.69 -9.32 12.04
CA ASN A 471 -0.20 -9.66 13.38
C ASN A 471 1.01 -10.59 13.36
N PHE A 472 1.05 -11.61 12.50
CA PHE A 472 2.21 -12.50 12.41
C PHE A 472 3.46 -11.72 11.98
N ALA A 473 3.37 -10.95 10.90
CA ALA A 473 4.47 -10.16 10.36
C ALA A 473 4.95 -9.07 11.34
N LEU A 474 4.03 -8.29 11.93
CA LEU A 474 4.36 -7.27 12.93
C LEU A 474 4.93 -7.88 14.22
N SER A 475 4.40 -9.03 14.68
CA SER A 475 4.94 -9.73 15.85
C SER A 475 6.30 -10.41 15.58
N THR A 476 6.64 -10.72 14.32
CA THR A 476 8.00 -11.16 13.94
C THR A 476 8.96 -9.98 13.89
N SER A 477 8.56 -8.85 13.28
CA SER A 477 9.35 -7.60 13.30
C SER A 477 9.67 -7.15 14.74
N ALA A 478 8.65 -6.99 15.58
CA ALA A 478 8.80 -6.64 17.00
C ALA A 478 9.45 -7.74 17.89
N ARG A 479 9.86 -8.88 17.32
CA ARG A 479 10.75 -9.87 17.97
C ARG A 479 12.20 -9.69 17.50
N VAL A 480 12.43 -9.54 16.19
CA VAL A 480 13.75 -9.29 15.62
C VAL A 480 14.32 -7.96 16.14
N GLU A 481 13.52 -6.90 16.14
CA GLU A 481 13.88 -5.58 16.70
C GLU A 481 14.30 -5.66 18.17
N ARG A 482 13.52 -6.36 19.02
CA ARG A 482 13.87 -6.55 20.44
C ARG A 482 15.18 -7.32 20.60
N ARG A 483 15.36 -8.41 19.85
CA ARG A 483 16.55 -9.27 19.94
C ARG A 483 17.81 -8.57 19.42
N MET A 484 17.66 -7.72 18.42
CA MET A 484 18.68 -6.80 17.91
C MET A 484 19.06 -5.76 18.98
N LEU A 485 18.09 -5.09 19.61
CA LEU A 485 18.33 -4.13 20.70
C LEU A 485 18.98 -4.78 21.92
N GLU A 486 18.58 -6.00 22.29
CA GLU A 486 19.26 -6.81 23.32
C GLU A 486 20.74 -7.01 22.94
N SER A 487 21.03 -7.54 21.75
CA SER A 487 22.41 -7.83 21.32
C SER A 487 23.27 -6.57 21.12
N LEU A 488 22.67 -5.41 20.80
CA LEU A 488 23.35 -4.11 20.79
C LEU A 488 23.66 -3.63 22.21
N SER A 489 22.72 -3.78 23.15
CA SER A 489 22.91 -3.41 24.56
C SER A 489 23.97 -4.25 25.29
N GLU A 490 24.19 -5.49 24.84
CA GLU A 490 25.29 -6.36 25.26
C GLU A 490 26.67 -5.86 24.77
N THR A 491 26.70 -5.02 23.72
CA THR A 491 27.91 -4.68 22.95
C THR A 491 28.33 -3.21 23.12
N VAL A 492 27.38 -2.28 23.35
CA VAL A 492 27.61 -0.83 23.26
C VAL A 492 27.32 -0.12 24.59
N GLU A 493 28.37 0.35 25.28
CA GLU A 493 28.25 1.08 26.58
C GLU A 493 27.53 2.44 26.50
N LYS A 494 27.28 2.98 25.29
CA LYS A 494 26.65 4.30 25.07
C LYS A 494 25.63 4.27 23.93
N PRO A 495 24.32 4.38 24.18
CA PRO A 495 23.25 4.17 23.19
C PRO A 495 23.05 5.34 22.20
N GLY A 496 24.12 6.05 21.82
CA GLY A 496 24.08 7.20 20.91
C GLY A 496 25.26 7.29 19.94
N LEU A 497 26.02 6.20 19.78
CA LEU A 497 27.14 6.11 18.84
C LEU A 497 27.28 4.66 18.32
N VAL A 498 26.17 4.06 17.89
CA VAL A 498 26.16 2.78 17.18
C VAL A 498 26.63 3.05 15.74
N ASP A 499 27.55 2.25 15.22
CA ASP A 499 27.90 2.30 13.80
C ASP A 499 26.74 1.67 12.99
N PRO A 500 26.19 2.34 11.96
CA PRO A 500 25.17 1.77 11.11
C PRO A 500 25.57 0.42 10.46
N ALA A 501 26.86 0.12 10.31
CA ALA A 501 27.34 -1.19 9.86
C ALA A 501 27.20 -2.29 10.94
N ASP A 502 27.45 -1.96 12.22
CA ASP A 502 27.16 -2.87 13.34
C ASP A 502 25.64 -3.10 13.46
N GLU A 503 24.84 -2.07 13.20
CA GLU A 503 23.38 -2.14 13.22
C GLU A 503 22.83 -3.15 12.18
N GLU A 504 23.33 -3.13 10.95
CA GLU A 504 22.99 -4.10 9.89
C GLU A 504 23.41 -5.53 10.29
N TYR A 505 24.61 -5.71 10.86
CA TYR A 505 25.09 -7.00 11.35
C TYR A 505 24.24 -7.58 12.50
N HIS A 506 23.92 -6.78 13.52
CA HIS A 506 23.07 -7.21 14.63
C HIS A 506 21.63 -7.50 14.17
N TYR A 507 21.12 -6.80 13.15
CA TYR A 507 19.84 -7.10 12.51
C TYR A 507 19.86 -8.45 11.77
N GLU A 508 20.83 -8.71 10.89
CA GLU A 508 20.94 -9.98 10.15
C GLU A 508 21.09 -11.18 11.11
N LYS A 509 21.86 -11.01 12.19
CA LYS A 509 21.99 -12.00 13.28
C LYS A 509 20.65 -12.26 13.97
N ALA A 510 19.92 -11.21 14.36
CA ALA A 510 18.61 -11.38 15.02
C ALA A 510 17.55 -12.01 14.11
N LEU A 511 17.55 -11.68 12.81
CA LEU A 511 16.66 -12.26 11.81
C LEU A 511 16.97 -13.75 11.56
N SER A 512 18.25 -14.10 11.41
CA SER A 512 18.67 -15.49 11.22
C SER A 512 18.44 -16.37 12.47
N GLU A 513 18.71 -15.85 13.67
CA GLU A 513 18.31 -16.49 14.95
C GLU A 513 16.79 -16.77 14.98
N HIS A 514 15.95 -15.80 14.56
CA HIS A 514 14.49 -15.96 14.52
C HIS A 514 14.03 -17.03 13.51
N LEU A 515 14.59 -17.03 12.30
CA LEU A 515 14.24 -17.98 11.24
C LEU A 515 14.72 -19.41 11.56
N HIS A 516 15.89 -19.57 12.18
CA HIS A 516 16.37 -20.88 12.65
C HIS A 516 15.48 -21.49 13.74
N ALA A 517 14.90 -20.66 14.61
CA ALA A 517 13.90 -21.08 15.59
C ALA A 517 12.54 -21.40 14.94
N ASN A 518 12.09 -20.61 13.96
CA ASN A 518 10.77 -20.69 13.35
C ASN A 518 10.84 -21.23 11.91
N ARG A 519 11.29 -22.47 11.73
CA ARG A 519 11.70 -23.07 10.44
C ARG A 519 10.66 -23.10 9.30
N GLU A 520 9.37 -22.93 9.58
CA GLU A 520 8.33 -22.81 8.54
C GLU A 520 8.03 -21.36 8.15
N SER A 521 8.48 -20.38 8.94
CA SER A 521 8.36 -18.96 8.62
C SER A 521 9.48 -18.53 7.69
N HIS A 522 9.17 -17.61 6.78
CA HIS A 522 10.11 -17.09 5.80
C HIS A 522 10.07 -15.57 5.84
N ALA A 523 11.23 -14.91 5.70
CA ALA A 523 11.34 -13.46 5.67
C ALA A 523 12.55 -13.02 4.84
N GLY A 524 12.56 -11.76 4.41
CA GLY A 524 13.68 -11.14 3.73
C GLY A 524 13.58 -9.60 3.71
N GLY A 525 14.72 -8.94 3.47
CA GLY A 525 14.83 -7.48 3.55
C GLY A 525 14.86 -6.96 4.99
N ASP A 526 14.75 -5.64 5.15
CA ASP A 526 14.64 -4.95 6.44
C ASP A 526 13.16 -4.87 6.86
N ILE A 527 12.75 -5.73 7.80
CA ILE A 527 11.36 -5.84 8.27
C ILE A 527 11.02 -4.86 9.41
N ARG A 528 11.93 -3.95 9.78
CA ARG A 528 11.72 -2.96 10.83
C ARG A 528 10.61 -1.96 10.43
N ILE A 529 9.93 -1.42 11.43
CA ILE A 529 8.79 -0.52 11.27
C ILE A 529 9.19 0.89 11.69
N GLY A 530 8.91 1.89 10.84
CA GLY A 530 9.13 3.31 11.13
C GLY A 530 8.16 3.92 12.15
N GLU A 531 8.15 5.26 12.27
CA GLU A 531 7.19 5.93 13.17
C GLU A 531 5.75 5.80 12.65
N PHE A 532 5.58 5.87 11.34
CA PHE A 532 4.30 5.76 10.65
C PHE A 532 4.24 4.50 9.78
N ILE A 533 3.08 3.85 9.79
CA ILE A 533 2.72 2.79 8.84
C ILE A 533 1.71 3.36 7.84
N LEU A 534 2.03 3.37 6.56
CA LEU A 534 1.02 3.51 5.50
C LEU A 534 0.46 2.11 5.21
N LEU A 535 -0.79 1.85 5.61
CA LEU A 535 -1.47 0.60 5.31
C LEU A 535 -2.24 0.70 3.98
N VAL A 536 -1.89 -0.15 3.02
CA VAL A 536 -2.50 -0.20 1.67
C VAL A 536 -2.89 -1.63 1.30
N ASP A 537 -3.95 -1.82 0.54
CA ASP A 537 -4.27 -3.12 -0.04
C ASP A 537 -3.53 -3.34 -1.36
N SER A 538 -3.30 -4.59 -1.74
CA SER A 538 -2.42 -4.95 -2.86
C SER A 538 -2.91 -4.50 -4.25
N ASP A 539 -4.14 -4.02 -4.37
CA ASP A 539 -4.78 -3.44 -5.56
C ASP A 539 -4.88 -1.90 -5.56
N THR A 540 -4.32 -1.24 -4.54
CA THR A 540 -4.41 0.21 -4.32
C THR A 540 -3.56 1.03 -5.30
N ARG A 541 -3.93 2.30 -5.56
CA ARG A 541 -3.03 3.34 -6.09
C ARG A 541 -2.95 4.51 -5.13
N VAL A 542 -1.76 5.10 -4.98
CA VAL A 542 -1.52 6.27 -4.11
C VAL A 542 -1.09 7.51 -4.91
N PRO A 543 -1.32 8.73 -4.40
CA PRO A 543 -0.65 9.94 -4.89
C PRO A 543 0.86 9.91 -4.61
N ALA A 544 1.68 10.53 -5.45
CA ALA A 544 3.13 10.60 -5.21
C ALA A 544 3.47 11.44 -3.97
N ASP A 545 2.80 12.58 -3.80
CA ASP A 545 3.02 13.51 -2.69
C ASP A 545 2.47 13.03 -1.33
N CYS A 546 1.85 11.86 -1.28
CA CYS A 546 1.04 11.46 -0.13
C CYS A 546 1.82 11.20 1.15
N LEU A 547 3.04 10.65 1.08
CA LEU A 547 3.86 10.36 2.26
C LEU A 547 4.22 11.65 2.99
N LEU A 548 4.59 12.70 2.24
CA LEU A 548 5.08 13.96 2.78
C LEU A 548 3.97 14.75 3.49
N TYR A 549 2.84 15.00 2.83
CA TYR A 549 1.73 15.73 3.43
C TYR A 549 1.12 14.98 4.62
N SER A 550 1.10 13.64 4.61
CA SER A 550 0.54 12.86 5.70
C SER A 550 1.46 12.78 6.92
N ALA A 551 2.77 12.64 6.72
CA ALA A 551 3.76 12.77 7.79
C ALA A 551 3.72 14.19 8.40
N ALA A 552 3.55 15.24 7.59
CA ALA A 552 3.41 16.62 8.07
C ALA A 552 2.11 16.84 8.88
N GLU A 553 0.96 16.36 8.42
CA GLU A 553 -0.31 16.43 9.17
C GLU A 553 -0.23 15.68 10.51
N MET A 554 0.44 14.52 10.54
CA MET A 554 0.65 13.72 11.76
C MET A 554 1.76 14.27 12.68
N PHE A 555 2.69 15.07 12.17
CA PHE A 555 3.63 15.83 12.99
C PHE A 555 2.94 17.03 13.65
N LEU A 556 2.20 17.81 12.85
CA LEU A 556 1.40 18.97 13.31
C LEU A 556 0.22 18.56 14.21
N SER A 557 -0.19 17.29 14.20
CA SER A 557 -1.29 16.74 14.99
C SER A 557 -0.86 15.47 15.74
N PRO A 558 -0.14 15.61 16.87
CA PRO A 558 0.42 14.47 17.62
C PRO A 558 -0.66 13.55 18.23
N GLU A 559 -1.87 14.07 18.45
CA GLU A 559 -3.04 13.36 18.96
C GLU A 559 -3.71 12.45 17.91
N VAL A 560 -3.39 12.62 16.63
CA VAL A 560 -3.84 11.74 15.56
C VAL A 560 -3.03 10.45 15.59
N ALA A 561 -3.72 9.34 15.81
CA ALA A 561 -3.18 7.98 15.72
C ALA A 561 -3.49 7.31 14.36
N ILE A 562 -4.58 7.70 13.70
CA ILE A 562 -4.95 7.25 12.35
C ILE A 562 -5.36 8.43 11.50
N LEU A 563 -4.66 8.64 10.39
CA LEU A 563 -5.05 9.54 9.31
C LEU A 563 -5.57 8.68 8.14
N GLN A 564 -6.90 8.48 8.08
CA GLN A 564 -7.57 7.83 6.96
C GLN A 564 -7.61 8.80 5.80
N HIS A 565 -7.04 8.46 4.63
CA HIS A 565 -7.34 9.22 3.42
C HIS A 565 -8.68 8.79 2.85
N SER A 566 -9.37 9.73 2.22
CA SER A 566 -10.53 9.40 1.40
C SER A 566 -10.08 8.74 0.10
N THR A 567 -10.56 7.53 -0.12
CA THR A 567 -10.36 6.77 -1.35
C THR A 567 -11.36 7.19 -2.44
N GLY A 568 -11.00 7.04 -3.71
CA GLY A 568 -11.89 6.97 -4.86
C GLY A 568 -11.80 5.60 -5.55
N VAL A 569 -12.63 5.35 -6.57
CA VAL A 569 -12.64 4.05 -7.26
C VAL A 569 -11.65 4.02 -8.44
N MET A 570 -10.93 2.90 -8.58
CA MET A 570 -10.20 2.53 -9.80
C MET A 570 -11.05 1.55 -10.63
N GLN A 571 -11.45 1.98 -11.82
CA GLN A 571 -12.13 1.16 -12.82
C GLN A 571 -11.14 0.54 -13.81
N ILE A 572 -11.40 -0.71 -14.20
CA ILE A 572 -10.56 -1.54 -15.06
C ILE A 572 -11.36 -2.09 -16.25
N SER A 573 -12.52 -2.69 -16.02
CA SER A 573 -13.33 -3.34 -17.07
C SER A 573 -14.29 -2.39 -17.78
N TRP A 574 -14.76 -1.34 -17.09
CA TRP A 574 -15.80 -0.42 -17.54
C TRP A 574 -17.13 -1.09 -17.94
N ASP A 575 -17.42 -2.28 -17.42
CA ASP A 575 -18.68 -2.99 -17.67
C ASP A 575 -19.84 -2.48 -16.80
N TYR A 576 -21.06 -2.94 -17.07
CA TYR A 576 -22.27 -2.47 -16.37
C TYR A 576 -22.25 -2.75 -14.85
N PHE A 577 -21.67 -3.87 -14.41
CA PHE A 577 -21.56 -4.21 -13.00
C PHE A 577 -20.50 -3.36 -12.30
N GLU A 578 -19.31 -3.24 -12.92
CA GLU A 578 -18.23 -2.40 -12.37
C GLU A 578 -18.66 -0.92 -12.26
N ASN A 579 -19.33 -0.37 -13.27
CA ASN A 579 -19.89 0.99 -13.20
C ASN A 579 -20.96 1.13 -12.10
N GLY A 580 -21.80 0.11 -11.90
CA GLY A 580 -22.82 0.08 -10.85
C GLY A 580 -22.23 0.08 -9.43
N ILE A 581 -21.23 -0.78 -9.19
CA ILE A 581 -20.47 -0.80 -7.93
C ILE A 581 -19.68 0.50 -7.75
N THR A 582 -19.07 1.04 -8.80
CA THR A 582 -18.35 2.33 -8.76
C THR A 582 -19.25 3.46 -8.28
N PHE A 583 -20.47 3.57 -8.83
CA PHE A 583 -21.44 4.57 -8.38
C PHE A 583 -21.82 4.38 -6.90
N PHE A 584 -22.07 3.14 -6.47
CA PHE A 584 -22.42 2.81 -5.09
C PHE A 584 -21.28 3.14 -4.10
N THR A 585 -20.05 2.77 -4.43
CA THR A 585 -18.87 3.05 -3.60
C THR A 585 -18.56 4.55 -3.52
N ASN A 586 -18.67 5.28 -4.64
CA ASN A 586 -18.51 6.74 -4.64
C ASN A 586 -19.61 7.45 -3.82
N LEU A 587 -20.84 6.93 -3.79
CA LEU A 587 -21.92 7.42 -2.92
C LEU A 587 -21.59 7.21 -1.44
N ILE A 588 -21.02 6.06 -1.06
CA ILE A 588 -20.55 5.78 0.30
C ILE A 588 -19.43 6.74 0.70
N TYR A 589 -18.38 6.90 -0.12
CA TYR A 589 -17.28 7.82 0.18
C TYR A 589 -17.74 9.28 0.26
N THR A 590 -18.72 9.69 -0.55
CA THR A 590 -19.35 11.02 -0.46
C THR A 590 -20.11 11.21 0.86
N ALA A 591 -20.89 10.21 1.29
CA ALA A 591 -21.60 10.25 2.56
C ALA A 591 -20.64 10.30 3.76
N ILE A 592 -19.53 9.55 3.73
CA ILE A 592 -18.47 9.59 4.75
C ILE A 592 -17.81 10.98 4.81
N ARG A 593 -17.41 11.54 3.66
CA ARG A 593 -16.86 12.91 3.57
C ARG A 593 -17.82 13.93 4.22
N PHE A 594 -19.12 13.83 3.92
CA PHE A 594 -20.13 14.71 4.48
C PHE A 594 -20.30 14.56 6.00
N ALA A 595 -20.43 13.34 6.51
CA ALA A 595 -20.68 13.07 7.92
C ALA A 595 -19.49 13.52 8.80
N VAL A 596 -18.27 13.20 8.39
CA VAL A 596 -17.05 13.54 9.13
C VAL A 596 -16.76 15.04 9.05
N GLY A 597 -16.95 15.67 7.88
CA GLY A 597 -16.92 17.14 7.76
C GLY A 597 -17.98 17.82 8.63
N SER A 598 -19.16 17.20 8.78
CA SER A 598 -20.25 17.68 9.65
C SER A 598 -19.99 17.48 11.15
N GLY A 599 -18.89 16.82 11.54
CA GLY A 599 -18.44 16.66 12.93
C GLY A 599 -18.54 15.25 13.50
N GLU A 600 -18.91 14.23 12.71
CA GLU A 600 -18.82 12.83 13.15
C GLU A 600 -17.36 12.34 13.19
N THR A 601 -17.09 11.31 13.99
CA THR A 601 -15.76 10.68 14.07
C THR A 601 -15.42 9.98 12.76
N ALA A 602 -14.19 10.15 12.27
CA ALA A 602 -13.75 9.48 11.05
C ALA A 602 -13.76 7.94 11.21
N PRO A 603 -14.31 7.18 10.24
CA PRO A 603 -14.18 5.73 10.21
C PRO A 603 -12.77 5.34 9.77
N PHE A 604 -12.35 4.14 10.16
CA PHE A 604 -11.16 3.48 9.63
C PHE A 604 -11.59 2.27 8.80
N VAL A 605 -11.14 2.21 7.54
CA VAL A 605 -11.60 1.23 6.53
C VAL A 605 -10.55 0.13 6.27
N GLY A 606 -9.50 0.07 7.10
CA GLY A 606 -8.49 -0.99 7.03
C GLY A 606 -7.49 -0.89 5.88
N HIS A 607 -7.47 0.23 5.15
CA HIS A 607 -6.50 0.58 4.12
C HIS A 607 -6.43 2.11 3.89
N ASN A 608 -5.59 2.56 2.95
CA ASN A 608 -5.45 3.96 2.53
C ASN A 608 -5.30 4.93 3.72
N ALA A 609 -4.57 4.51 4.75
CA ALA A 609 -4.47 5.21 6.02
C ALA A 609 -3.04 5.15 6.58
N PHE A 610 -2.62 6.25 7.20
CA PHE A 610 -1.39 6.32 7.98
C PHE A 610 -1.71 6.06 9.45
N LEU A 611 -0.96 5.15 10.06
CA LEU A 611 -1.10 4.70 11.45
C LEU A 611 0.16 5.09 12.23
N ARG A 612 0.03 5.73 13.41
CA ARG A 612 1.18 5.97 14.28
C ARG A 612 1.56 4.67 14.98
N TRP A 613 2.74 4.12 14.68
CA TRP A 613 3.15 2.79 15.14
C TRP A 613 3.12 2.70 16.68
N LYS A 614 3.61 3.73 17.37
CA LYS A 614 3.56 3.87 18.84
C LYS A 614 2.14 3.81 19.43
N ALA A 615 1.11 4.27 18.71
CA ALA A 615 -0.28 4.19 19.15
C ALA A 615 -0.90 2.80 18.84
N ILE A 616 -0.53 2.19 17.72
CA ILE A 616 -0.88 0.77 17.44
C ILE A 616 -0.24 -0.16 18.49
N GLN A 617 0.95 0.18 19.00
CA GLN A 617 1.60 -0.52 20.10
C GLN A 617 0.87 -0.38 21.45
N SER A 618 0.30 0.80 21.80
CA SER A 618 -0.40 0.97 23.11
C SER A 618 -1.62 0.06 23.25
N ILE A 619 -2.36 -0.15 22.15
CA ILE A 619 -3.54 -1.03 22.11
C ILE A 619 -3.21 -2.52 21.84
N GLY A 620 -1.93 -2.87 21.78
CA GLY A 620 -1.45 -4.22 21.45
C GLY A 620 -1.72 -5.24 22.55
N ASN A 621 -2.37 -6.36 22.22
CA ASN A 621 -2.64 -7.42 23.19
C ASN A 621 -1.50 -8.45 23.18
N SER A 622 -0.45 -8.18 23.96
CA SER A 622 0.65 -9.12 24.21
C SER A 622 0.16 -10.34 24.99
N ARG A 623 0.37 -11.54 24.44
CA ARG A 623 0.09 -12.83 25.09
C ARG A 623 1.27 -13.76 24.84
N ASP A 624 1.96 -14.10 25.92
CA ASP A 624 3.20 -14.88 25.86
C ASP A 624 4.16 -14.22 24.83
N ASP A 625 4.81 -15.00 23.96
CA ASP A 625 5.71 -14.46 22.93
C ASP A 625 5.00 -13.70 21.78
N TYR A 626 3.67 -13.62 21.75
CA TYR A 626 2.89 -13.17 20.58
C TYR A 626 2.09 -11.89 20.85
N THR A 627 2.33 -10.85 20.05
CA THR A 627 1.59 -9.58 20.18
C THR A 627 0.48 -9.49 19.13
N ALA A 628 -0.77 -9.40 19.57
CA ALA A 628 -1.94 -9.23 18.71
C ALA A 628 -2.40 -7.77 18.71
N PHE A 629 -1.95 -6.99 17.72
CA PHE A 629 -2.38 -5.61 17.48
C PHE A 629 -3.81 -5.60 16.91
N TRP A 630 -4.01 -6.34 15.81
CA TRP A 630 -5.28 -6.52 15.10
C TRP A 630 -6.16 -7.58 15.75
N SER A 631 -7.49 -7.42 15.67
CA SER A 631 -8.44 -8.33 16.32
C SER A 631 -8.74 -9.59 15.48
N GLU A 632 -8.07 -10.70 15.77
CA GLU A 632 -8.22 -11.97 15.04
C GLU A 632 -9.59 -12.65 15.22
N SER A 633 -10.34 -12.26 16.25
CA SER A 633 -11.63 -12.88 16.63
C SER A 633 -12.85 -12.26 15.91
N HIS A 634 -12.68 -11.10 15.27
CA HIS A 634 -13.78 -10.33 14.67
C HIS A 634 -13.62 -10.27 13.13
N VAL A 635 -14.66 -9.80 12.43
CA VAL A 635 -14.67 -9.69 10.96
C VAL A 635 -14.13 -8.34 10.46
N SER A 636 -14.17 -7.35 11.36
CA SER A 636 -13.73 -5.96 11.18
C SER A 636 -12.61 -5.70 12.18
N GLU A 637 -11.40 -6.15 11.84
CA GLU A 637 -10.21 -5.90 12.65
C GLU A 637 -9.83 -4.41 12.73
N ASP A 638 -10.19 -3.66 11.69
CA ASP A 638 -10.08 -2.22 11.48
C ASP A 638 -10.91 -1.42 12.49
N PHE A 639 -12.22 -1.65 12.53
CA PHE A 639 -13.13 -1.02 13.48
C PHE A 639 -12.71 -1.30 14.93
N MET A 640 -12.25 -2.52 15.22
CA MET A 640 -11.74 -2.90 16.54
C MET A 640 -10.43 -2.19 16.93
N VAL A 641 -9.60 -1.79 15.96
CA VAL A 641 -8.39 -0.97 16.19
C VAL A 641 -8.78 0.48 16.44
N ALA A 642 -9.62 1.07 15.56
CA ALA A 642 -10.08 2.45 15.71
C ALA A 642 -10.83 2.69 17.04
N LEU A 643 -11.74 1.78 17.41
CA LEU A 643 -12.48 1.86 18.67
C LEU A 643 -11.56 1.82 19.89
N ARG A 644 -10.50 1.00 19.88
CA ARG A 644 -9.52 0.93 20.97
C ARG A 644 -8.73 2.23 21.10
N LEU A 645 -8.26 2.79 19.98
CA LEU A 645 -7.52 4.05 19.96
C LEU A 645 -8.39 5.22 20.46
N GLN A 646 -9.66 5.26 20.07
CA GLN A 646 -10.63 6.26 20.54
C GLN A 646 -10.91 6.13 22.05
N ILE A 647 -10.91 4.91 22.60
CA ILE A 647 -11.01 4.65 24.05
C ILE A 647 -9.71 5.06 24.78
N ASP A 648 -8.55 4.89 24.14
CA ASP A 648 -7.23 5.37 24.61
C ASP A 648 -7.07 6.91 24.48
N GLY A 649 -8.11 7.61 24.00
CA GLY A 649 -8.15 9.08 23.83
C GLY A 649 -7.52 9.61 22.54
N SER A 650 -7.01 8.74 21.66
CA SER A 650 -6.41 9.11 20.38
C SER A 650 -7.46 9.42 19.31
N ILE A 651 -7.11 10.31 18.38
CA ILE A 651 -8.01 10.73 17.28
C ILE A 651 -7.79 9.90 16.01
N VAL A 652 -8.91 9.54 15.38
CA VAL A 652 -8.99 9.10 13.98
C VAL A 652 -9.49 10.29 13.16
N ARG A 653 -8.77 10.67 12.09
CA ARG A 653 -9.06 11.83 11.25
C ARG A 653 -9.17 11.43 9.78
N LEU A 654 -10.11 12.04 9.05
CA LEU A 654 -10.29 11.85 7.60
C LEU A 654 -9.59 12.98 6.83
N ALA A 655 -8.64 12.64 5.97
CA ALA A 655 -8.00 13.56 5.04
C ALA A 655 -8.64 13.45 3.64
N SER A 656 -9.17 14.57 3.14
CA SER A 656 -9.75 14.70 1.81
C SER A 656 -8.95 15.63 0.87
N TYR A 657 -7.85 16.22 1.35
CA TYR A 657 -6.99 17.14 0.59
C TYR A 657 -6.18 16.52 -0.59
N HIS A 658 -6.25 15.19 -0.76
CA HIS A 658 -5.79 14.48 -1.95
C HIS A 658 -6.92 14.19 -2.97
N GLY A 659 -8.16 14.62 -2.69
CA GLY A 659 -9.33 14.32 -3.51
C GLY A 659 -9.53 12.81 -3.67
N ASP A 660 -9.62 12.37 -4.93
CA ASP A 660 -9.71 10.96 -5.34
C ASP A 660 -8.35 10.40 -5.80
N GLY A 661 -7.25 10.93 -5.26
CA GLY A 661 -5.88 10.53 -5.61
C GLY A 661 -5.47 9.16 -5.06
N PHE A 662 -5.97 8.79 -3.87
CA PHE A 662 -5.94 7.41 -3.37
C PHE A 662 -7.06 6.61 -4.05
N LYS A 663 -6.78 5.39 -4.54
CA LYS A 663 -7.76 4.58 -5.28
C LYS A 663 -7.78 3.11 -4.88
N GLU A 664 -8.99 2.55 -4.77
CA GLU A 664 -9.31 1.14 -4.47
C GLU A 664 -9.78 0.39 -5.73
N GLY A 665 -9.45 -0.91 -5.84
CA GLY A 665 -10.05 -1.80 -6.84
C GLY A 665 -11.45 -2.28 -6.41
N VAL A 666 -12.44 -2.09 -7.28
CA VAL A 666 -13.80 -2.63 -7.06
C VAL A 666 -13.91 -4.10 -7.48
N SER A 667 -14.86 -4.81 -6.88
CA SER A 667 -15.16 -6.21 -7.21
C SER A 667 -15.54 -6.36 -8.69
N LEU A 668 -14.74 -7.10 -9.46
CA LEU A 668 -14.95 -7.27 -10.90
C LEU A 668 -16.09 -8.25 -11.23
N THR A 669 -16.52 -9.09 -10.28
CA THR A 669 -17.67 -9.99 -10.48
C THR A 669 -18.69 -9.95 -9.35
N ILE A 670 -19.92 -10.32 -9.69
CA ILE A 670 -21.03 -10.48 -8.75
C ILE A 670 -20.70 -11.53 -7.67
N TYR A 671 -19.88 -12.55 -7.99
CA TYR A 671 -19.52 -13.59 -7.03
C TYR A 671 -18.53 -13.10 -5.98
N ASP A 672 -17.54 -12.28 -6.39
CA ASP A 672 -16.59 -11.65 -5.46
C ASP A 672 -17.34 -10.71 -4.49
N GLU A 673 -18.29 -9.94 -5.03
CA GLU A 673 -19.12 -9.05 -4.22
C GLU A 673 -20.06 -9.82 -3.29
N LEU A 674 -20.73 -10.89 -3.74
CA LEU A 674 -21.54 -11.75 -2.87
C LEU A 674 -20.71 -12.35 -1.72
N ALA A 675 -19.46 -12.76 -1.98
CA ALA A 675 -18.55 -13.23 -0.93
C ALA A 675 -18.10 -12.10 0.01
N ARG A 676 -17.89 -10.87 -0.51
CA ARG A 676 -17.63 -9.65 0.27
C ARG A 676 -18.80 -9.37 1.23
N TRP A 677 -20.04 -9.46 0.75
CA TRP A 677 -21.25 -9.26 1.55
C TRP A 677 -21.54 -10.41 2.53
N GLU A 678 -21.28 -11.68 2.19
CA GLU A 678 -21.42 -12.79 3.16
C GLU A 678 -20.47 -12.61 4.36
N LYS A 679 -19.23 -12.15 4.11
CA LYS A 679 -18.29 -11.74 5.15
C LYS A 679 -18.92 -10.68 6.06
N TYR A 680 -19.46 -9.58 5.52
CA TYR A 680 -20.06 -8.51 6.34
C TYR A 680 -21.37 -8.94 7.04
N CYS A 681 -22.24 -9.71 6.40
CA CYS A 681 -23.50 -10.18 7.00
C CYS A 681 -23.27 -11.10 8.21
N THR A 682 -22.19 -11.89 8.22
CA THR A 682 -21.81 -12.71 9.38
C THR A 682 -21.21 -11.91 10.54
N LEU A 683 -20.80 -10.64 10.34
CA LEU A 683 -20.53 -9.69 11.43
C LEU A 683 -21.85 -9.21 12.07
N SER A 684 -22.80 -8.75 11.25
CA SER A 684 -24.05 -8.13 11.70
C SER A 684 -24.88 -9.07 12.59
N THR A 685 -25.01 -10.35 12.19
CA THR A 685 -25.67 -11.36 13.03
C THR A 685 -24.92 -11.62 14.33
N TYR A 686 -23.58 -11.70 14.33
CA TYR A 686 -22.81 -11.89 15.56
C TYR A 686 -22.91 -10.69 16.51
N ALA A 687 -22.90 -9.46 16.01
CA ALA A 687 -23.06 -8.26 16.83
C ALA A 687 -24.47 -8.19 17.45
N ALA A 688 -25.52 -8.36 16.64
CA ALA A 688 -26.91 -8.32 17.07
C ALA A 688 -27.26 -9.42 18.09
N ILE A 689 -26.68 -10.62 17.96
CA ILE A 689 -26.93 -11.74 18.88
C ILE A 689 -26.17 -11.59 20.20
N ARG A 690 -25.03 -10.85 20.23
CA ARG A 690 -24.16 -10.80 21.42
C ARG A 690 -24.26 -9.54 22.27
N LEU A 691 -24.71 -8.39 21.72
CA LEU A 691 -25.03 -7.21 22.54
C LEU A 691 -25.99 -7.54 23.71
N PRO A 692 -27.10 -8.29 23.50
CA PRO A 692 -28.01 -8.66 24.57
C PRO A 692 -27.44 -9.60 25.65
N MET A 693 -26.30 -10.27 25.39
CA MET A 693 -25.67 -11.20 26.35
C MET A 693 -24.65 -10.54 27.28
N LEU A 694 -24.38 -9.24 27.11
CA LEU A 694 -23.49 -8.48 28.00
C LEU A 694 -24.25 -7.54 28.96
N THR A 695 -25.59 -7.65 28.99
CA THR A 695 -26.50 -6.85 29.82
C THR A 695 -27.51 -7.70 30.59
N CYS A 696 -27.15 -8.95 30.90
CA CYS A 696 -27.89 -9.91 31.74
C CYS A 696 -26.92 -10.58 32.73
#